data_AF-A0A2K4ZQN4-F1
#
_entry.id   AF-A0A2K4ZQN4-F1
#
_cell.length_a   1.000
_cell.length_b   1.000
_cell.length_c   1.000
_cell.angle_alpha   90.00
_cell.angle_beta   90.00
_cell.angle_gamma   90.00
#
_symmetry.space_group_name_H-M   'P 1'
#
loop_
_entity.id
_entity.type
_entity.pdbx_description
1 polymer ?
#
loop_
_entity_poly.entity_id
_entity_poly.type
_entity_poly.pdbx_seq_one_letter_code
_entity_poly.pdbx_strand_id
1 'polypeptide(L)'
;MARLKTNEEFVEELKQKQPHITLLAKYVNNTVKLPFKCNIDNFEWDSLPTQTLKCGCKVCNGAWKTTETFIKEAKEKNKKVKVIGEYKGAYKKILCKCLICGEEYYTTPTCILQGNGHNACSMKESGLKHRRTHEDFCDLIKKKYDNEYTVLGQYTKASNKILMKHHCGYEWEVVADSILTGHSGCPKCSGVYRMDNYEYIEKLKNINPTIVPLEEFKGIDKKILHKCTVCNHEWKVIPASLVNYKRGCPICKGGTNTVIVGLNDMWTTNPELAKLLSNSNDGYKYMQGSNSKVSWKCPDCGKISKPMVISKVKSRGFFCKACSQTRSLPNRIMYNLLSDMDIKFQDELSFEWCRFKLNGKNRKGIYDFYFELNDNKYIVEMDGYFHANNNTMNGQTTKTSQKIDFIKDKLAEEHGIKVIRIECIPSTTEIIKKNILTSDLYKILDLTKVNWNKCFYNSASPIIKDVCKDFNNGICISDLERNYNKDFGTIQKFLLYGNKIGLCHYTCDGNRRKIVCLNDSKIFQSISKASKFYNIPECSIQKCCSQNKENVYAGRKLENDYPIPYIFKYYEDYTKMSDLEILQYIQKATFERHKNNIVICTTTNTIFPNTIYAKEWCGSSITGNLYNPSLVSYSGKHPITNEKLKWLKYNDYLKSTASSEGSF
;
A
#
# COMPACT_ATOMS: atom_id res chain seq x y z
N MET A 1 30.88 -55.29 -103.08
CA MET A 1 31.28 -53.87 -103.05
C MET A 1 30.70 -53.21 -104.28
N ALA A 2 29.88 -52.16 -104.13
CA ALA A 2 29.28 -51.48 -105.28
C ALA A 2 30.38 -50.72 -106.05
N ARG A 3 30.39 -50.86 -107.39
CA ARG A 3 31.28 -50.12 -108.30
C ARG A 3 31.15 -48.62 -108.03
N LEU A 4 32.27 -47.95 -107.73
CA LEU A 4 32.32 -46.49 -107.62
C LEU A 4 32.03 -45.90 -109.01
N LYS A 5 31.08 -44.96 -109.08
CA LYS A 5 30.74 -44.26 -110.32
C LYS A 5 31.90 -43.35 -110.74
N THR A 6 32.12 -43.20 -112.05
CA THR A 6 33.04 -42.18 -112.57
C THR A 6 32.42 -40.78 -112.45
N ASN A 7 33.24 -39.75 -112.63
CA ASN A 7 32.76 -38.36 -112.57
C ASN A 7 31.75 -38.07 -113.69
N GLU A 8 31.98 -38.59 -114.89
CA GLU A 8 31.04 -38.48 -116.00
C GLU A 8 29.71 -39.19 -115.70
N GLU A 9 29.77 -40.44 -115.18
CA GLU A 9 28.58 -41.23 -114.81
C GLU A 9 27.72 -40.53 -113.75
N PHE A 10 28.34 -39.85 -112.77
CA PHE A 10 27.59 -39.12 -111.74
C PHE A 10 26.98 -37.81 -112.26
N VAL A 11 27.70 -37.06 -113.10
CA VAL A 11 27.17 -35.81 -113.69
C VAL A 11 25.99 -36.09 -114.61
N GLU A 12 26.01 -37.19 -115.36
CA GLU A 12 24.91 -37.61 -116.21
C GLU A 12 23.67 -38.04 -115.39
N GLU A 13 23.86 -38.78 -114.30
CA GLU A 13 22.78 -39.09 -113.35
C GLU A 13 22.20 -37.82 -112.70
N LEU A 14 23.05 -36.85 -112.35
CA LEU A 14 22.63 -35.58 -111.78
C LEU A 14 21.76 -34.79 -112.76
N LYS A 15 22.14 -34.75 -114.05
CA LYS A 15 21.33 -34.11 -115.11
C LYS A 15 19.98 -34.79 -115.31
N GLN A 16 19.92 -36.12 -115.24
CA GLN A 16 18.65 -36.86 -115.38
C GLN A 16 17.69 -36.61 -114.22
N LYS A 17 18.18 -36.65 -112.97
CA LYS A 17 17.30 -36.54 -111.78
C LYS A 17 17.04 -35.10 -111.34
N GLN A 18 17.99 -34.21 -111.54
CA GLN A 18 17.94 -32.82 -111.10
C GLN A 18 18.54 -31.90 -112.19
N PRO A 19 17.82 -31.68 -113.31
CA PRO A 19 18.37 -31.03 -114.52
C PRO A 19 18.85 -29.59 -114.29
N HIS A 20 18.38 -28.95 -113.22
CA HIS A 20 18.70 -27.57 -112.88
C HIS A 20 19.86 -27.43 -111.89
N ILE A 21 20.55 -28.52 -111.53
CA ILE A 21 21.67 -28.51 -110.57
C ILE A 21 22.98 -28.83 -111.29
N THR A 22 23.96 -27.96 -111.11
CA THR A 22 25.32 -28.10 -111.62
C THR A 22 26.27 -28.52 -110.49
N LEU A 23 27.07 -29.55 -110.72
CA LEU A 23 28.16 -29.93 -109.81
C LEU A 23 29.38 -29.04 -110.09
N LEU A 24 29.93 -28.38 -109.06
CA LEU A 24 31.04 -27.42 -109.21
C LEU A 24 32.44 -28.05 -109.00
N ALA A 25 32.54 -29.29 -108.53
CA ALA A 25 33.81 -29.98 -108.29
C ALA A 25 33.80 -31.42 -108.86
N LYS A 26 34.98 -32.04 -109.01
CA LYS A 26 35.07 -33.44 -109.46
C LYS A 26 34.45 -34.39 -108.42
N TYR A 27 33.61 -35.31 -108.88
CA TYR A 27 33.05 -36.38 -108.07
C TYR A 27 34.15 -37.31 -107.56
N VAL A 28 34.15 -37.56 -106.26
CA VAL A 28 35.11 -38.46 -105.59
C VAL A 28 34.42 -39.76 -105.18
N ASN A 29 33.40 -39.67 -104.32
CA ASN A 29 32.58 -40.79 -103.86
C ASN A 29 31.29 -40.26 -103.20
N ASN A 30 30.41 -41.15 -102.75
CA ASN A 30 29.12 -40.79 -102.14
C ASN A 30 29.20 -40.32 -100.66
N THR A 31 30.37 -40.35 -100.02
CA THR A 31 30.54 -39.99 -98.61
C THR A 31 31.20 -38.62 -98.39
N VAL A 32 31.81 -38.05 -99.42
CA VAL A 32 32.41 -36.71 -99.39
C VAL A 32 31.37 -35.66 -99.83
N LYS A 33 31.30 -34.53 -99.10
CA LYS A 33 30.45 -33.40 -99.50
C LYS A 33 31.07 -32.69 -100.70
N LEU A 34 30.24 -32.45 -101.71
CA LEU A 34 30.64 -31.71 -102.91
C LEU A 34 29.82 -30.41 -103.02
N PRO A 35 30.41 -29.34 -103.58
CA PRO A 35 29.70 -28.11 -103.88
C PRO A 35 28.79 -28.27 -105.11
N PHE A 36 27.52 -27.92 -104.94
CA PHE A 36 26.50 -27.88 -105.98
C PHE A 36 25.98 -26.46 -106.15
N LYS A 37 25.54 -26.13 -107.37
CA LYS A 37 24.89 -24.86 -107.71
C LYS A 37 23.56 -25.13 -108.39
N CYS A 38 22.49 -24.50 -107.93
CA CYS A 38 21.21 -24.54 -108.64
C CYS A 38 21.15 -23.39 -109.64
N ASN A 39 20.82 -23.68 -110.89
CA ASN A 39 20.76 -22.69 -111.96
C ASN A 39 19.44 -21.87 -111.95
N ILE A 40 18.47 -22.23 -111.10
CA ILE A 40 17.20 -21.48 -110.95
C ILE A 40 17.35 -20.33 -109.94
N ASP A 41 17.91 -20.61 -108.77
CA ASP A 41 18.04 -19.65 -107.66
C ASP A 41 19.49 -19.19 -107.42
N ASN A 42 20.43 -19.66 -108.26
CA ASN A 42 21.88 -19.44 -108.13
C ASN A 42 22.47 -19.83 -106.77
N PHE A 43 21.76 -20.62 -105.96
CA PHE A 43 22.19 -21.02 -104.63
C PHE A 43 23.31 -22.06 -104.72
N GLU A 44 24.40 -21.81 -104.00
CA GLU A 44 25.56 -22.70 -103.88
C GLU A 44 25.57 -23.37 -102.50
N TRP A 45 25.72 -24.69 -102.45
CA TRP A 45 25.76 -25.43 -101.18
C TRP A 45 26.60 -26.70 -101.25
N ASP A 46 27.18 -27.06 -100.11
CA ASP A 46 27.89 -28.33 -99.94
C ASP A 46 26.94 -29.42 -99.44
N SER A 47 26.88 -30.55 -100.15
CA SER A 47 26.02 -31.68 -99.80
C SER A 47 26.62 -33.01 -100.24
N LEU A 48 26.14 -34.11 -99.66
CA LEU A 48 26.50 -35.44 -100.14
C LEU A 48 25.86 -35.69 -101.51
N PRO A 49 26.58 -36.31 -102.47
CA PRO A 49 26.07 -36.67 -103.79
C PRO A 49 24.71 -37.38 -103.77
N THR A 50 24.55 -38.36 -102.88
CA THR A 50 23.30 -39.11 -102.69
C THR A 50 22.15 -38.26 -102.17
N GLN A 51 22.45 -37.28 -101.31
CA GLN A 51 21.45 -36.37 -100.75
C GLN A 51 20.97 -35.34 -101.77
N THR A 52 21.88 -34.81 -102.60
CA THR A 52 21.50 -33.88 -103.67
C THR A 52 20.65 -34.55 -104.75
N LEU A 53 20.97 -35.79 -105.13
CA LEU A 53 20.15 -36.57 -106.08
C LEU A 53 18.72 -36.81 -105.56
N LYS A 54 18.55 -36.99 -104.24
CA LYS A 54 17.24 -37.28 -103.62
C LYS A 54 16.41 -36.02 -103.33
N CYS A 55 17.03 -34.98 -102.79
CA CYS A 55 16.32 -33.83 -102.22
C CYS A 55 16.46 -32.54 -103.04
N GLY A 56 17.30 -32.50 -104.08
CA GLY A 56 17.49 -31.33 -104.95
C GLY A 56 17.97 -30.07 -104.22
N CYS A 57 17.66 -28.88 -104.78
CA CYS A 57 17.98 -27.60 -104.17
C CYS A 57 17.06 -27.29 -102.98
N LYS A 58 17.64 -26.98 -101.81
CA LYS A 58 16.91 -26.70 -100.56
C LYS A 58 16.11 -25.38 -100.60
N VAL A 59 16.48 -24.44 -101.47
CA VAL A 59 15.78 -23.16 -101.62
C VAL A 59 14.56 -23.33 -102.53
N CYS A 60 14.71 -23.96 -103.69
CA CYS A 60 13.59 -24.29 -104.60
C CYS A 60 12.50 -25.15 -103.93
N ASN A 61 12.88 -26.11 -103.08
CA ASN A 61 11.94 -26.96 -102.35
C ASN A 61 11.37 -26.31 -101.07
N GLY A 62 11.64 -25.02 -100.83
CA GLY A 62 11.08 -24.25 -99.70
C GLY A 62 11.66 -24.61 -98.31
N ALA A 63 12.63 -25.52 -98.25
CA ALA A 63 13.25 -25.98 -97.01
C ALA A 63 14.26 -24.96 -96.43
N TRP A 64 14.73 -24.01 -97.24
CA TRP A 64 15.64 -22.94 -96.84
C TRP A 64 15.21 -21.59 -97.42
N LYS A 65 15.32 -20.51 -96.62
CA LYS A 65 15.05 -19.14 -97.05
C LYS A 65 16.35 -18.38 -97.26
N THR A 66 16.44 -17.59 -98.31
CA THR A 66 17.54 -16.63 -98.50
C THR A 66 17.39 -15.46 -97.54
N THR A 67 18.48 -14.73 -97.26
CA THR A 67 18.45 -13.54 -96.39
C THR A 67 17.43 -12.51 -96.89
N GLU A 68 17.36 -12.27 -98.21
CA GLU A 68 16.41 -11.31 -98.78
C GLU A 68 14.95 -11.72 -98.62
N THR A 69 14.63 -13.01 -98.84
CA THR A 69 13.26 -13.51 -98.67
C THR A 69 12.83 -13.47 -97.19
N PHE A 70 13.74 -13.78 -96.26
CA PHE A 70 13.48 -13.67 -94.83
C PHE A 70 13.25 -12.21 -94.38
N ILE A 71 14.04 -11.25 -94.87
CA ILE A 71 13.89 -9.84 -94.53
C ILE A 71 12.53 -9.31 -94.97
N LYS A 72 12.04 -9.68 -96.17
CA LYS A 72 10.71 -9.30 -96.65
C LYS A 72 9.61 -9.84 -95.74
N GLU A 73 9.64 -11.14 -95.41
CA GLU A 73 8.63 -11.75 -94.54
C GLU A 73 8.67 -11.19 -93.10
N ALA A 74 9.86 -10.96 -92.55
CA ALA A 74 10.04 -10.36 -91.24
C ALA A 74 9.43 -8.95 -91.16
N LYS A 75 9.58 -8.15 -92.23
CA LYS A 75 9.02 -6.79 -92.32
C LYS A 75 7.50 -6.77 -92.37
N GLU A 76 6.88 -7.74 -93.04
CA GLU A 76 5.41 -7.86 -93.11
C GLU A 76 4.81 -8.26 -91.76
N LYS A 77 5.40 -9.26 -91.07
CA LYS A 77 4.86 -9.79 -89.81
C LYS A 77 5.19 -8.95 -88.58
N ASN A 78 6.32 -8.24 -88.58
CA ASN A 78 6.78 -7.51 -87.41
C ASN A 78 7.30 -6.11 -87.73
N LYS A 79 6.39 -5.14 -87.68
CA LYS A 79 6.69 -3.72 -87.93
C LYS A 79 7.60 -3.06 -86.87
N LYS A 80 7.94 -3.76 -85.77
CA LYS A 80 8.71 -3.21 -84.64
C LYS A 80 10.21 -3.49 -84.74
N VAL A 81 10.64 -4.30 -85.71
CA VAL A 81 12.01 -4.84 -85.81
C VAL A 81 12.56 -4.65 -87.23
N LYS A 82 13.80 -4.19 -87.33
CA LYS A 82 14.57 -4.14 -88.59
C LYS A 82 15.69 -5.18 -88.55
N VAL A 83 15.66 -6.15 -89.46
CA VAL A 83 16.72 -7.17 -89.57
C VAL A 83 17.97 -6.56 -90.22
N ILE A 84 19.14 -6.75 -89.62
CA ILE A 84 20.44 -6.22 -90.11
C ILE A 84 21.39 -7.36 -90.49
N GLY A 85 21.38 -8.46 -89.72
CA GLY A 85 22.27 -9.59 -89.93
C GLY A 85 21.87 -10.52 -91.07
N GLU A 86 22.78 -11.42 -91.43
CA GLU A 86 22.56 -12.47 -92.41
C GLU A 86 21.72 -13.64 -91.84
N TYR A 87 20.80 -14.19 -92.64
CA TYR A 87 19.98 -15.33 -92.23
C TYR A 87 20.75 -16.65 -92.39
N LYS A 88 21.07 -17.28 -91.26
CA LYS A 88 21.81 -18.56 -91.21
C LYS A 88 20.94 -19.76 -90.78
N GLY A 89 19.62 -19.59 -90.72
CA GLY A 89 18.62 -20.61 -90.34
C GLY A 89 17.64 -20.16 -89.24
N ALA A 90 16.48 -20.84 -89.13
CA ALA A 90 15.34 -20.40 -88.31
C ALA A 90 15.63 -20.22 -86.80
N TYR A 91 16.56 -20.99 -86.26
CA TYR A 91 16.91 -20.99 -84.83
C TYR A 91 18.27 -20.34 -84.54
N LYS A 92 19.01 -19.92 -85.57
CA LYS A 92 20.27 -19.21 -85.37
C LYS A 92 19.98 -17.74 -85.11
N LYS A 93 20.59 -17.19 -84.06
CA LYS A 93 20.40 -15.78 -83.69
C LYS A 93 20.86 -14.88 -84.83
N ILE A 94 20.04 -13.89 -85.15
CA ILE A 94 20.28 -12.88 -86.18
C ILE A 94 20.29 -11.50 -85.52
N LEU A 95 21.17 -10.62 -85.98
CA LEU A 95 21.27 -9.25 -85.49
C LEU A 95 20.10 -8.42 -86.04
N CYS A 96 19.37 -7.78 -85.15
CA CYS A 96 18.22 -6.94 -85.46
C CYS A 96 18.30 -5.61 -84.71
N LYS A 97 17.67 -4.57 -85.23
CA LYS A 97 17.52 -3.27 -84.58
C LYS A 97 16.07 -3.03 -84.22
N CYS A 98 15.83 -2.69 -82.97
CA CYS A 98 14.50 -2.34 -82.49
C CYS A 98 14.11 -0.96 -83.01
N LEU A 99 12.91 -0.81 -83.59
CA LEU A 99 12.41 0.49 -84.05
C LEU A 99 11.79 1.33 -82.93
N ILE A 100 11.61 0.76 -81.72
CA ILE A 100 11.05 1.46 -80.55
C ILE A 100 12.16 2.16 -79.75
N CYS A 101 13.25 1.46 -79.43
CA CYS A 101 14.37 2.03 -78.66
C CYS A 101 15.63 2.30 -79.48
N GLY A 102 15.69 1.87 -80.74
CA GLY A 102 16.87 2.03 -81.59
C GLY A 102 18.04 1.07 -81.29
N GLU A 103 17.96 0.22 -80.27
CA GLU A 103 19.04 -0.68 -79.89
C GLU A 103 19.16 -1.91 -80.82
N GLU A 104 20.39 -2.36 -81.00
CA GLU A 104 20.72 -3.56 -81.75
C GLU A 104 20.79 -4.76 -80.80
N TYR A 105 20.08 -5.83 -81.14
CA TYR A 105 19.96 -7.03 -80.32
C TYR A 105 19.88 -8.29 -81.16
N TYR A 106 20.31 -9.41 -80.56
CA TYR A 106 20.24 -10.72 -81.19
C TYR A 106 18.95 -11.44 -80.80
N THR A 107 18.20 -11.92 -81.79
CA THR A 107 17.01 -12.76 -81.57
C THR A 107 16.93 -13.86 -82.63
N THR A 108 16.07 -14.85 -82.44
CA THR A 108 15.88 -15.90 -83.45
C THR A 108 14.87 -15.45 -84.51
N PRO A 109 15.09 -15.81 -85.79
CA PRO A 109 14.13 -15.58 -86.86
C PRO A 109 12.69 -16.02 -86.55
N THR A 110 12.52 -17.16 -85.87
CA THR A 110 11.19 -17.64 -85.43
C THR A 110 10.49 -16.64 -84.50
N CYS A 111 11.20 -16.07 -83.53
CA CYS A 111 10.63 -15.08 -82.61
C CYS A 111 10.20 -13.81 -83.34
N ILE A 112 10.96 -13.37 -84.36
CA ILE A 112 10.61 -12.20 -85.18
C ILE A 112 9.31 -12.47 -85.94
N LEU A 113 9.20 -13.64 -86.58
CA LEU A 113 8.01 -14.03 -87.36
C LEU A 113 6.76 -14.26 -86.48
N GLN A 114 6.93 -14.61 -85.21
CA GLN A 114 5.84 -14.68 -84.22
C GLN A 114 5.37 -13.30 -83.71
N GLY A 115 5.98 -12.21 -84.17
CA GLY A 115 5.63 -10.84 -83.76
C GLY A 115 6.30 -10.37 -82.47
N ASN A 116 7.24 -11.13 -81.91
CA ASN A 116 7.96 -10.74 -80.71
C ASN A 116 9.00 -9.65 -81.02
N GLY A 117 9.02 -8.59 -80.21
CA GLY A 117 9.91 -7.45 -80.38
C GLY A 117 11.17 -7.54 -79.52
N HIS A 118 11.72 -6.38 -79.15
CA HIS A 118 12.83 -6.29 -78.22
C HIS A 118 12.34 -6.49 -76.77
N ASN A 119 12.85 -7.52 -76.10
CA ASN A 119 12.40 -7.89 -74.73
C ASN A 119 12.52 -6.74 -73.74
N ALA A 120 13.58 -5.92 -73.80
CA ALA A 120 13.76 -4.81 -72.86
C ALA A 120 12.66 -3.74 -73.00
N CYS A 121 12.18 -3.48 -74.23
CA CYS A 121 11.05 -2.57 -74.45
C CYS A 121 9.75 -3.15 -73.87
N SER A 122 9.49 -4.44 -74.08
CA SER A 122 8.29 -5.12 -73.57
C SER A 122 8.28 -5.15 -72.03
N MET A 123 9.42 -5.39 -71.39
CA MET A 123 9.56 -5.36 -69.93
C MET A 123 9.33 -3.96 -69.35
N LYS A 124 9.81 -2.91 -70.02
CA LYS A 124 9.58 -1.51 -69.60
C LYS A 124 8.10 -1.14 -69.63
N GLU A 125 7.37 -1.50 -70.70
CA GLU A 125 5.92 -1.24 -70.79
C GLU A 125 5.12 -2.03 -69.74
N SER A 126 5.45 -3.30 -69.52
CA SER A 126 4.79 -4.13 -68.50
C SER A 126 5.04 -3.58 -67.08
N GLY A 127 6.27 -3.19 -66.77
CA GLY A 127 6.64 -2.61 -65.47
C GLY A 127 5.94 -1.28 -65.15
N LEU A 128 5.64 -0.46 -66.17
CA LEU A 128 4.87 0.77 -66.00
C LEU A 128 3.38 0.49 -65.74
N LYS A 129 2.79 -0.48 -66.43
CA LYS A 129 1.38 -0.87 -66.22
C LYS A 129 1.08 -1.45 -64.84
N HIS A 130 2.09 -1.98 -64.14
CA HIS A 130 1.92 -2.69 -62.86
C HIS A 130 2.44 -1.90 -61.65
N ARG A 131 2.85 -0.63 -61.85
CA ARG A 131 3.34 0.23 -60.77
C ARG A 131 2.14 0.81 -60.00
N ARG A 132 2.05 0.50 -58.71
CA ARG A 132 1.03 1.06 -57.80
C ARG A 132 1.20 2.56 -57.62
N THR A 133 0.09 3.28 -57.56
CA THR A 133 0.04 4.70 -57.20
C THR A 133 -0.04 4.90 -55.68
N HIS A 134 0.03 6.16 -55.22
CA HIS A 134 -0.15 6.46 -53.79
C HIS A 134 -1.58 6.19 -53.31
N GLU A 135 -2.58 6.49 -54.13
CA GLU A 135 -3.99 6.22 -53.84
C GLU A 135 -4.23 4.71 -53.70
N ASP A 136 -3.70 3.91 -54.64
CA ASP A 136 -3.77 2.44 -54.56
C ASP A 136 -3.17 1.90 -53.25
N PHE A 137 -2.05 2.49 -52.79
CA PHE A 137 -1.41 2.10 -51.55
C PHE A 137 -2.29 2.41 -50.32
N CYS A 138 -2.85 3.62 -50.27
CA CYS A 138 -3.75 4.03 -49.20
C CYS A 138 -5.01 3.15 -49.11
N ASP A 139 -5.58 2.80 -50.26
CA ASP A 139 -6.77 1.93 -50.33
C ASP A 139 -6.47 0.49 -49.91
N LEU A 140 -5.29 -0.04 -50.24
CA LEU A 140 -4.86 -1.37 -49.77
C LEU A 140 -4.66 -1.41 -48.25
N ILE A 141 -4.11 -0.35 -47.66
CA ILE A 141 -3.97 -0.24 -46.20
C ILE A 141 -5.35 -0.19 -45.53
N LYS A 142 -6.26 0.66 -46.02
CA LYS A 142 -7.64 0.74 -45.53
C LYS A 142 -8.37 -0.59 -45.66
N LYS A 143 -8.23 -1.28 -46.79
CA LYS A 143 -8.87 -2.59 -47.00
C LYS A 143 -8.35 -3.66 -46.03
N LYS A 144 -7.07 -3.62 -45.68
CA LYS A 144 -6.44 -4.64 -44.84
C LYS A 144 -6.62 -4.39 -43.34
N TYR A 145 -6.50 -3.14 -42.91
CA TYR A 145 -6.45 -2.76 -41.50
C TYR A 145 -7.57 -1.78 -41.09
N ASP A 146 -8.54 -1.55 -41.97
CA ASP A 146 -9.64 -0.60 -41.78
C ASP A 146 -9.12 0.79 -41.37
N ASN A 147 -9.36 1.21 -40.13
CA ASN A 147 -8.89 2.49 -39.56
C ASN A 147 -7.77 2.35 -38.52
N GLU A 148 -7.13 1.19 -38.41
CA GLU A 148 -6.08 0.97 -37.41
C GLU A 148 -4.77 1.73 -37.73
N TYR A 149 -4.52 2.01 -39.02
CA TYR A 149 -3.32 2.71 -39.50
C TYR A 149 -3.68 3.90 -40.39
N THR A 150 -3.00 5.03 -40.18
CA THR A 150 -3.09 6.24 -41.00
C THR A 150 -1.77 6.47 -41.74
N VAL A 151 -1.84 6.70 -43.05
CA VAL A 151 -0.68 7.02 -43.89
C VAL A 151 -0.41 8.52 -43.80
N LEU A 152 0.77 8.92 -43.30
CA LEU A 152 1.18 10.32 -43.18
C LEU A 152 2.17 10.76 -44.27
N GLY A 153 2.99 9.81 -44.77
CA GLY A 153 3.97 10.07 -45.82
C GLY A 153 3.47 9.76 -47.24
N GLN A 154 4.18 10.26 -48.25
CA GLN A 154 3.88 9.96 -49.66
C GLN A 154 4.48 8.62 -50.09
N TYR A 155 3.67 7.76 -50.71
CA TYR A 155 4.15 6.50 -51.30
C TYR A 155 4.85 6.77 -52.62
N THR A 156 6.06 6.21 -52.77
CA THR A 156 6.88 6.34 -53.99
C THR A 156 7.14 4.98 -54.63
N LYS A 157 7.63 4.01 -53.85
CA LYS A 157 7.86 2.63 -54.28
C LYS A 157 7.75 1.66 -53.10
N ALA A 158 7.51 0.39 -53.40
CA ALA A 158 7.30 -0.67 -52.42
C ALA A 158 8.46 -0.83 -51.40
N SER A 159 9.69 -0.62 -51.86
CA SER A 159 10.90 -0.74 -51.02
C SER A 159 11.25 0.51 -50.22
N ASN A 160 10.56 1.64 -50.44
CA ASN A 160 10.83 2.86 -49.69
C ASN A 160 10.09 2.86 -48.36
N LYS A 161 10.68 3.57 -47.39
CA LYS A 161 10.03 3.88 -46.13
C LYS A 161 8.94 4.93 -46.34
N ILE A 162 7.85 4.78 -45.61
CA ILE A 162 6.73 5.71 -45.55
C ILE A 162 6.39 5.96 -44.08
N LEU A 163 6.08 7.21 -43.75
CA LEU A 163 5.68 7.59 -42.41
C LEU A 163 4.23 7.14 -42.16
N MET A 164 4.03 6.36 -41.11
CA MET A 164 2.74 5.80 -40.72
C MET A 164 2.43 6.13 -39.27
N LYS A 165 1.15 6.27 -38.98
CA LYS A 165 0.61 6.45 -37.63
C LYS A 165 -0.33 5.29 -37.31
N HIS A 166 -0.17 4.70 -36.14
CA HIS A 166 -1.08 3.68 -35.63
C HIS A 166 -2.14 4.33 -34.74
N HIS A 167 -3.28 3.69 -34.55
CA HIS A 167 -4.34 4.18 -33.66
C HIS A 167 -3.88 4.42 -32.20
N CYS A 168 -2.75 3.85 -31.79
CA CYS A 168 -2.11 4.09 -30.48
C CYS A 168 -1.39 5.45 -30.40
N GLY A 169 -1.43 6.22 -31.48
CA GLY A 169 -0.83 7.55 -31.62
C GLY A 169 0.66 7.55 -31.96
N TYR A 170 1.31 6.38 -32.06
CA TYR A 170 2.73 6.31 -32.41
C TYR A 170 2.96 6.48 -33.91
N GLU A 171 3.94 7.32 -34.26
CA GLU A 171 4.34 7.65 -35.62
C GLU A 171 5.73 7.06 -35.90
N TRP A 172 5.88 6.30 -37.00
CA TRP A 172 7.17 5.70 -37.36
C TRP A 172 7.29 5.48 -38.86
N GLU A 173 8.55 5.40 -39.32
CA GLU A 173 8.86 5.04 -40.70
C GLU A 173 8.90 3.52 -40.88
N VAL A 174 8.17 3.00 -41.86
CA VAL A 174 8.14 1.58 -42.21
C VAL A 174 8.26 1.39 -43.70
N VAL A 175 8.90 0.30 -44.15
CA VAL A 175 8.92 -0.06 -45.57
C VAL A 175 7.50 -0.36 -46.03
N ALA A 176 7.07 0.31 -47.11
CA ALA A 176 5.69 0.26 -47.59
C ALA A 176 5.19 -1.17 -47.88
N ASP A 177 6.03 -2.03 -48.45
CA ASP A 177 5.65 -3.42 -48.71
C ASP A 177 5.56 -4.27 -47.43
N SER A 178 6.41 -4.00 -46.43
CA SER A 178 6.47 -4.77 -45.18
C SER A 178 5.23 -4.59 -44.32
N ILE A 179 4.61 -3.40 -44.35
CA ILE A 179 3.31 -3.15 -43.68
C ILE A 179 2.16 -3.82 -44.47
N LEU A 180 2.17 -3.78 -45.80
CA LEU A 180 1.15 -4.43 -46.64
C LEU A 180 1.17 -5.95 -46.56
N THR A 181 2.34 -6.56 -46.46
CA THR A 181 2.53 -8.02 -46.29
C THR A 181 2.28 -8.46 -44.84
N GLY A 182 2.29 -7.54 -43.88
CA GLY A 182 2.05 -7.82 -42.46
C GLY A 182 3.29 -8.29 -41.70
N HIS A 183 4.48 -8.16 -42.28
CA HIS A 183 5.75 -8.47 -41.63
C HIS A 183 6.23 -7.39 -40.66
N SER A 184 5.73 -6.16 -40.79
CA SER A 184 6.06 -5.04 -39.89
C SER A 184 4.79 -4.40 -39.39
N GLY A 185 4.63 -4.29 -38.06
CA GLY A 185 3.53 -3.61 -37.40
C GLY A 185 4.04 -2.47 -36.51
N CYS A 186 3.13 -1.86 -35.74
CA CYS A 186 3.47 -0.78 -34.82
C CYS A 186 4.55 -1.24 -33.80
N PRO A 187 5.76 -0.64 -33.77
CA PRO A 187 6.84 -1.03 -32.85
C PRO A 187 6.47 -0.90 -31.37
N LYS A 188 5.59 0.06 -31.05
CA LYS A 188 5.12 0.31 -29.69
C LYS A 188 4.15 -0.78 -29.22
N CYS A 189 3.22 -1.21 -30.07
CA CYS A 189 2.25 -2.27 -29.76
C CYS A 189 2.87 -3.67 -29.81
N SER A 190 3.88 -3.89 -30.66
CA SER A 190 4.61 -5.16 -30.73
C SER A 190 5.68 -5.33 -29.63
N GLY A 191 5.91 -4.32 -28.81
CA GLY A 191 6.89 -4.35 -27.72
C GLY A 191 8.36 -4.24 -28.17
N VAL A 192 8.60 -3.91 -29.45
CA VAL A 192 9.95 -3.75 -30.02
C VAL A 192 10.50 -2.32 -29.81
N TYR A 193 9.64 -1.36 -29.47
CA TYR A 193 10.01 0.01 -29.19
C TYR A 193 11.07 0.12 -28.08
N ARG A 194 12.15 0.87 -28.35
CA ARG A 194 13.20 1.19 -27.39
C ARG A 194 13.17 2.68 -27.11
N MET A 195 12.87 3.00 -25.86
CA MET A 195 12.97 4.36 -25.32
C MET A 195 14.41 4.88 -25.46
N ASP A 196 14.58 6.16 -25.74
CA ASP A 196 15.89 6.80 -25.79
C ASP A 196 16.27 7.43 -24.42
N ASN A 197 17.48 7.98 -24.33
CA ASN A 197 17.98 8.59 -23.09
C ASN A 197 17.18 9.83 -22.68
N TYR A 198 16.71 10.63 -23.63
CA TYR A 198 15.95 11.85 -23.34
C TYR A 198 14.57 11.53 -22.78
N GLU A 199 13.83 10.65 -23.45
CA GLU A 199 12.52 10.17 -23.03
C GLU A 199 12.60 9.48 -21.66
N TYR A 200 13.70 8.76 -21.38
CA TYR A 200 13.94 8.20 -20.05
C TYR A 200 14.06 9.28 -18.98
N ILE A 201 14.90 10.30 -19.20
CA ILE A 201 15.15 11.36 -18.22
C ILE A 201 13.87 12.15 -17.94
N GLU A 202 13.10 12.49 -18.98
CA GLU A 202 11.77 13.12 -18.86
C GLU A 202 10.82 12.29 -17.98
N LYS A 203 10.69 10.99 -18.28
CA LYS A 203 9.85 10.09 -17.48
C LYS A 203 10.34 9.97 -16.04
N LEU A 204 11.65 9.90 -15.82
CA LEU A 204 12.23 9.82 -14.49
C LEU A 204 11.94 11.09 -13.68
N LYS A 205 12.12 12.29 -14.27
CA LYS A 205 11.81 13.57 -13.61
C LYS A 205 10.33 13.66 -13.20
N ASN A 206 9.43 13.21 -14.07
CA ASN A 206 7.99 13.24 -13.79
C ASN A 206 7.56 12.30 -12.66
N ILE A 207 8.23 11.15 -12.49
CA ILE A 207 7.85 10.12 -11.51
C ILE A 207 8.64 10.23 -10.21
N ASN A 208 9.95 10.44 -10.31
CA ASN A 208 10.90 10.55 -9.20
C ASN A 208 11.78 11.80 -9.39
N PRO A 209 11.25 13.01 -9.13
CA PRO A 209 11.97 14.27 -9.38
C PRO A 209 13.26 14.43 -8.55
N THR A 210 13.42 13.64 -7.49
CA THR A 210 14.57 13.68 -6.58
C THR A 210 15.68 12.70 -6.97
N ILE A 211 15.57 12.01 -8.12
CA ILE A 211 16.55 11.03 -8.58
C ILE A 211 17.08 11.46 -9.93
N VAL A 212 18.41 11.48 -10.07
CA VAL A 212 19.11 11.82 -11.31
C VAL A 212 20.00 10.65 -11.76
N PRO A 213 20.06 10.33 -13.06
CA PRO A 213 20.99 9.33 -13.58
C PRO A 213 22.39 9.94 -13.67
N LEU A 214 23.41 9.16 -13.30
CA LEU A 214 24.83 9.52 -13.44
C LEU A 214 25.51 8.81 -14.62
N GLU A 215 24.84 7.80 -15.19
CA GLU A 215 25.27 7.06 -16.37
C GLU A 215 24.23 7.21 -17.50
N GLU A 216 24.66 7.07 -18.75
CA GLU A 216 23.79 7.09 -19.92
C GLU A 216 22.81 5.90 -19.92
N PHE A 217 21.58 6.11 -20.40
CA PHE A 217 20.56 5.08 -20.51
C PHE A 217 20.94 3.98 -21.52
N LYS A 218 21.18 2.77 -21.00
CA LYS A 218 21.56 1.58 -21.80
C LYS A 218 20.39 0.62 -22.06
N GLY A 219 19.17 1.01 -21.74
CA GLY A 219 17.97 0.16 -21.80
C GLY A 219 17.24 0.04 -20.46
N ILE A 220 15.96 -0.35 -20.51
CA ILE A 220 15.07 -0.31 -19.34
C ILE A 220 15.43 -1.38 -18.28
N ASP A 221 16.03 -2.48 -18.71
CA ASP A 221 16.40 -3.67 -17.94
C ASP A 221 17.88 -3.66 -17.49
N LYS A 222 18.68 -2.71 -17.97
CA LYS A 222 20.11 -2.60 -17.63
C LYS A 222 20.32 -1.69 -16.43
N LYS A 223 21.09 -2.15 -15.44
CA LYS A 223 21.41 -1.33 -14.27
C LYS A 223 22.32 -0.18 -14.68
N ILE A 224 21.92 1.03 -14.32
CA ILE A 224 22.73 2.24 -14.46
C ILE A 224 22.83 2.95 -13.11
N LEU A 225 23.88 3.74 -12.91
CA LEU A 225 24.11 4.48 -11.67
C LEU A 225 23.16 5.67 -11.56
N HIS A 226 22.51 5.81 -10.41
CA HIS A 226 21.63 6.94 -10.07
C HIS A 226 22.04 7.56 -8.76
N LYS A 227 21.65 8.82 -8.57
CA LYS A 227 21.87 9.59 -7.36
C LYS A 227 20.58 10.21 -6.87
N CYS A 228 20.35 10.15 -5.57
CA CYS A 228 19.25 10.86 -4.93
C CYS A 228 19.73 12.24 -4.49
N THR A 229 19.04 13.31 -4.91
CA THR A 229 19.40 14.69 -4.56
C THR A 229 19.06 15.06 -3.11
N VAL A 230 18.20 14.29 -2.44
CA VAL A 230 17.81 14.52 -1.03
C VAL A 230 18.85 13.97 -0.05
N CYS A 231 19.32 12.75 -0.27
CA CYS A 231 20.24 12.07 0.65
C CYS A 231 21.65 11.84 0.08
N ASN A 232 21.90 12.33 -1.13
CA ASN A 232 23.16 12.19 -1.87
C ASN A 232 23.60 10.73 -2.10
N HIS A 233 22.71 9.76 -1.89
CA HIS A 233 23.01 8.34 -2.06
C HIS A 233 23.12 7.96 -3.53
N GLU A 234 24.17 7.21 -3.87
CA GLU A 234 24.44 6.71 -5.21
C GLU A 234 24.28 5.20 -5.24
N TRP A 235 23.47 4.67 -6.18
CA TRP A 235 23.24 3.23 -6.31
C TRP A 235 22.93 2.81 -7.74
N LYS A 236 23.28 1.57 -8.07
CA LYS A 236 22.98 0.97 -9.38
C LYS A 236 21.60 0.33 -9.35
N VAL A 237 20.71 0.75 -10.25
CA VAL A 237 19.35 0.21 -10.37
C VAL A 237 18.91 0.19 -11.83
N ILE A 238 18.01 -0.73 -12.17
CA ILE A 238 17.40 -0.77 -13.50
C ILE A 238 16.41 0.40 -13.64
N PRO A 239 16.45 1.16 -14.76
CA PRO A 239 15.48 2.21 -15.05
C PRO A 239 14.01 1.79 -14.87
N ALA A 240 13.63 0.56 -15.27
CA ALA A 240 12.29 0.01 -15.08
C ALA A 240 11.79 0.15 -13.64
N SER A 241 12.66 -0.07 -12.65
CA SER A 241 12.33 0.00 -11.23
C SER A 241 11.89 1.41 -10.82
N LEU A 242 12.51 2.43 -11.40
CA LEU A 242 12.26 3.82 -11.06
C LEU A 242 11.03 4.36 -11.80
N VAL A 243 10.89 4.08 -13.10
CA VAL A 243 9.79 4.64 -13.91
C VAL A 243 8.55 3.75 -13.95
N ASN A 244 8.68 2.44 -14.15
CA ASN A 244 7.52 1.55 -14.30
C ASN A 244 6.96 1.13 -12.94
N TYR A 245 7.83 0.68 -12.03
CA TYR A 245 7.44 0.24 -10.69
C TYR A 245 7.42 1.37 -9.65
N LYS A 246 7.77 2.60 -10.06
CA LYS A 246 7.75 3.81 -9.23
C LYS A 246 8.48 3.66 -7.88
N ARG A 247 9.53 2.83 -7.84
CA ARG A 247 10.37 2.71 -6.64
C ARG A 247 11.23 3.97 -6.52
N GLY A 248 11.37 4.48 -5.30
CA GLY A 248 12.19 5.65 -5.01
C GLY A 248 13.60 5.28 -4.55
N CYS A 249 14.30 6.28 -4.00
CA CYS A 249 15.59 6.07 -3.34
C CYS A 249 15.44 5.08 -2.17
N PRO A 250 16.29 4.03 -2.08
CA PRO A 250 16.17 3.01 -1.04
C PRO A 250 16.38 3.59 0.37
N ILE A 251 17.17 4.64 0.53
CA ILE A 251 17.40 5.30 1.83
C ILE A 251 16.19 6.14 2.25
N CYS A 252 15.67 6.99 1.35
CA CYS A 252 14.58 7.92 1.67
C CYS A 252 13.20 7.25 1.75
N LYS A 253 12.94 6.24 0.91
CA LYS A 253 11.62 5.58 0.81
C LYS A 253 11.61 4.17 1.41
N GLY A 254 12.74 3.72 1.97
CA GLY A 254 12.92 2.38 2.54
C GLY A 254 13.33 1.34 1.50
N GLY A 255 13.83 0.19 1.97
CA GLY A 255 14.31 -0.91 1.12
C GLY A 255 15.81 -1.19 1.21
N THR A 256 16.53 -0.46 2.06
CA THR A 256 17.93 -0.74 2.45
C THR A 256 18.04 -0.91 3.96
N ASN A 257 19.12 -1.56 4.41
CA ASN A 257 19.51 -1.63 5.82
C ASN A 257 20.43 -0.47 6.24
N THR A 258 20.79 0.42 5.31
CA THR A 258 21.64 1.58 5.59
C THR A 258 20.86 2.67 6.33
N VAL A 259 21.38 3.05 7.49
CA VAL A 259 20.81 4.12 8.33
C VAL A 259 21.68 5.37 8.24
N ILE A 260 21.03 6.51 8.00
CA ILE A 260 21.60 7.85 8.03
C ILE A 260 20.87 8.61 9.13
N VAL A 261 21.61 8.98 10.17
CA VAL A 261 21.11 9.77 11.30
C VAL A 261 20.62 11.13 10.80
N GLY A 262 19.45 11.56 11.27
CA GLY A 262 18.80 12.80 10.86
C GLY A 262 17.93 12.67 9.61
N LEU A 263 17.83 11.47 9.02
CA LEU A 263 17.05 11.25 7.81
C LEU A 263 16.10 10.05 7.93
N ASN A 264 16.65 8.86 8.15
CA ASN A 264 15.87 7.61 8.07
C ASN A 264 15.99 6.73 9.33
N ASP A 265 16.71 7.20 10.34
CA ASP A 265 16.76 6.59 11.67
C ASP A 265 15.41 6.68 12.38
N MET A 266 15.24 5.91 13.45
CA MET A 266 13.98 5.82 14.18
C MET A 266 13.66 7.11 14.96
N TRP A 267 14.65 7.81 15.50
CA TRP A 267 14.41 9.07 16.21
C TRP A 267 13.87 10.15 15.27
N THR A 268 14.38 10.22 14.04
CA THR A 268 13.89 11.16 13.03
C THR A 268 12.53 10.75 12.48
N THR A 269 12.34 9.46 12.16
CA THR A 269 11.14 9.02 11.43
C THR A 269 9.96 8.63 12.33
N ASN A 270 10.20 8.24 13.58
CA ASN A 270 9.18 7.84 14.55
C ASN A 270 9.67 7.97 16.00
N PRO A 271 9.70 9.20 16.55
CA PRO A 271 10.17 9.46 17.92
C PRO A 271 9.38 8.68 18.99
N GLU A 272 8.07 8.51 18.83
CA GLU A 272 7.23 7.80 19.80
C GLU A 272 7.60 6.31 19.90
N LEU A 273 7.92 5.67 18.78
CA LEU A 273 8.44 4.30 18.78
C LEU A 273 9.84 4.26 19.41
N ALA A 274 10.72 5.21 19.08
CA ALA A 274 12.07 5.27 19.61
C ALA A 274 12.10 5.46 21.14
N LYS A 275 11.16 6.22 21.72
CA LYS A 275 10.99 6.38 23.18
C LYS A 275 10.73 5.06 23.91
N LEU A 276 10.19 4.06 23.23
CA LEU A 276 9.92 2.74 23.80
C LEU A 276 11.17 1.84 23.81
N LEU A 277 12.29 2.24 23.21
CA LEU A 277 13.51 1.44 23.21
C LEU A 277 14.11 1.38 24.61
N SER A 278 14.54 0.18 25.02
CA SER A 278 15.29 0.03 26.28
C SER A 278 16.66 0.71 26.22
N ASN A 279 17.31 0.66 25.04
CA ASN A 279 18.52 1.39 24.73
C ASN A 279 18.21 2.48 23.71
N SER A 280 18.27 3.75 24.14
CA SER A 280 17.98 4.91 23.28
C SER A 280 18.85 4.98 22.02
N ASN A 281 20.11 4.50 22.10
CA ASN A 281 21.05 4.54 20.97
C ASN A 281 20.62 3.63 19.80
N ASP A 282 19.80 2.60 20.06
CA ASP A 282 19.26 1.75 18.99
C ASP A 282 18.38 2.55 18.01
N GLY A 283 17.82 3.68 18.45
CA GLY A 283 17.02 4.55 17.60
C GLY A 283 17.82 5.23 16.49
N TYR A 284 19.11 5.46 16.70
CA TYR A 284 20.03 5.99 15.67
C TYR A 284 20.63 4.89 14.79
N LYS A 285 20.60 3.64 15.27
CA LYS A 285 21.20 2.48 14.58
C LYS A 285 20.24 1.80 13.61
N TYR A 286 18.93 1.84 13.88
CA TYR A 286 17.94 1.10 13.12
C TYR A 286 16.83 2.01 12.57
N MET A 287 16.31 1.64 11.41
CA MET A 287 15.08 2.22 10.87
C MET A 287 13.85 1.61 11.55
N GLN A 288 12.75 2.36 11.60
CA GLN A 288 11.46 1.88 12.12
C GLN A 288 10.86 0.65 11.38
N GLY A 289 11.37 0.34 10.17
CA GLY A 289 10.97 -0.83 9.38
C GLY A 289 11.91 -2.02 9.47
N SER A 290 12.95 -1.95 10.32
CA SER A 290 13.97 -2.99 10.42
C SER A 290 13.43 -4.31 10.98
N ASN A 291 14.00 -5.42 10.51
CA ASN A 291 13.73 -6.75 11.08
C ASN A 291 14.67 -7.12 12.24
N SER A 292 15.57 -6.21 12.66
CA SER A 292 16.39 -6.39 13.84
C SER A 292 15.56 -6.53 15.11
N LYS A 293 16.06 -7.34 16.06
CA LYS A 293 15.44 -7.54 17.37
C LYS A 293 16.11 -6.62 18.40
N VAL A 294 15.30 -5.86 19.13
CA VAL A 294 15.74 -4.98 20.21
C VAL A 294 14.82 -5.14 21.41
N SER A 295 15.32 -4.82 22.60
CA SER A 295 14.50 -4.84 23.83
C SER A 295 13.77 -3.51 23.99
N TRP A 296 12.54 -3.57 24.50
CA TRP A 296 11.64 -2.44 24.64
C TRP A 296 11.33 -2.20 26.11
N LYS A 297 11.21 -0.95 26.52
CA LYS A 297 10.81 -0.53 27.86
C LYS A 297 9.34 -0.14 27.85
N CYS A 298 8.55 -0.81 28.68
CA CYS A 298 7.14 -0.45 28.84
C CYS A 298 6.99 0.92 29.52
N PRO A 299 6.18 1.85 28.97
CA PRO A 299 5.96 3.14 29.59
C PRO A 299 5.15 3.04 30.89
N ASP A 300 4.26 2.05 31.01
CA ASP A 300 3.30 1.96 32.14
C ASP A 300 3.84 1.23 33.37
N CYS A 301 4.76 0.28 33.17
CA CYS A 301 5.32 -0.54 34.26
C CYS A 301 6.86 -0.55 34.29
N GLY A 302 7.53 0.06 33.31
CA GLY A 302 8.99 0.15 33.26
C GLY A 302 9.74 -1.16 32.96
N LYS A 303 9.05 -2.31 32.88
CA LYS A 303 9.68 -3.61 32.58
C LYS A 303 10.26 -3.61 31.16
N ILE A 304 11.41 -4.26 31.04
CA ILE A 304 12.13 -4.47 29.78
C ILE A 304 11.67 -5.80 29.16
N SER A 305 11.36 -5.78 27.86
CA SER A 305 10.96 -6.96 27.11
C SER A 305 12.18 -7.80 26.71
N LYS A 306 11.93 -9.09 26.41
CA LYS A 306 12.82 -9.86 25.54
C LYS A 306 12.99 -9.16 24.18
N PRO A 307 14.08 -9.38 23.42
CA PRO A 307 14.27 -8.75 22.13
C PRO A 307 13.13 -9.05 21.15
N MET A 308 12.42 -8.01 20.69
CA MET A 308 11.31 -8.08 19.74
C MET A 308 11.69 -7.35 18.44
N VAL A 309 11.12 -7.82 17.33
CA VAL A 309 11.38 -7.27 15.99
C VAL A 309 10.77 -5.87 15.85
N ILE A 310 11.57 -4.89 15.43
CA ILE A 310 11.15 -3.48 15.30
C ILE A 310 9.94 -3.31 14.38
N SER A 311 9.98 -3.86 13.17
CA SER A 311 8.87 -3.77 12.21
C SER A 311 7.55 -4.34 12.74
N LYS A 312 7.61 -5.37 13.60
CA LYS A 312 6.42 -5.96 14.25
C LYS A 312 5.85 -5.05 15.33
N VAL A 313 6.70 -4.42 16.15
CA VAL A 313 6.27 -3.47 17.18
C VAL A 313 5.67 -2.21 16.54
N LYS A 314 6.27 -1.70 15.46
CA LYS A 314 5.70 -0.59 14.66
C LYS A 314 4.29 -0.92 14.14
N SER A 315 4.11 -2.10 13.55
CA SER A 315 2.87 -2.45 12.86
C SER A 315 1.74 -2.92 13.79
N ARG A 316 2.06 -3.59 14.91
CA ARG A 316 1.08 -4.18 15.83
C ARG A 316 0.97 -3.47 17.17
N GLY A 317 1.86 -2.51 17.45
CA GLY A 317 2.02 -1.90 18.76
C GLY A 317 2.90 -2.74 19.70
N PHE A 318 3.38 -2.10 20.77
CA PHE A 318 4.13 -2.77 21.83
C PHE A 318 3.18 -3.44 22.83
N PHE A 319 3.30 -4.77 22.96
CA PHE A 319 2.52 -5.55 23.90
C PHE A 319 3.37 -5.95 25.11
N CYS A 320 3.12 -5.30 26.25
CA CYS A 320 3.81 -5.63 27.49
C CYS A 320 3.26 -6.91 28.13
N LYS A 321 4.10 -7.95 28.26
CA LYS A 321 3.74 -9.21 28.92
C LYS A 321 3.48 -9.08 30.43
N ALA A 322 3.96 -8.01 31.06
CA ALA A 322 3.81 -7.80 32.50
C ALA A 322 2.48 -7.13 32.89
N CYS A 323 1.98 -6.16 32.11
CA CYS A 323 0.82 -5.34 32.50
C CYS A 323 -0.32 -5.28 31.47
N SER A 324 -0.14 -5.80 30.25
CA SER A 324 -1.17 -5.65 29.20
C SER A 324 -2.45 -6.44 29.48
N GLN A 325 -3.60 -5.84 29.18
CA GLN A 325 -4.91 -6.45 29.38
C GLN A 325 -5.20 -7.64 28.47
N THR A 326 -4.53 -7.75 27.32
CA THR A 326 -4.75 -8.90 26.43
C THR A 326 -4.06 -10.18 26.93
N ARG A 327 -3.25 -10.10 28.00
CA ARG A 327 -2.78 -11.26 28.77
C ARG A 327 -3.67 -11.46 29.99
N SER A 328 -4.02 -12.71 30.29
CA SER A 328 -4.81 -13.06 31.47
C SER A 328 -4.12 -12.59 32.76
N LEU A 329 -4.89 -12.19 33.78
CA LEU A 329 -4.33 -11.78 35.08
C LEU A 329 -3.44 -12.88 35.70
N PRO A 330 -3.82 -14.18 35.70
CA PRO A 330 -2.93 -15.26 36.15
C PRO A 330 -1.57 -15.28 35.44
N ASN A 331 -1.57 -15.17 34.10
CA ASN A 331 -0.34 -15.17 33.32
C ASN A 331 0.49 -13.89 33.54
N ARG A 332 -0.11 -12.75 33.89
CA ARG A 332 0.66 -11.56 34.29
C ARG A 332 1.34 -11.74 35.65
N ILE A 333 0.63 -12.32 36.62
CA ILE A 333 1.15 -12.59 37.96
C ILE A 333 2.31 -13.58 37.88
N MET A 334 2.16 -14.69 37.15
CA MET A 334 3.22 -15.68 37.00
C MET A 334 4.45 -15.11 36.25
N TYR A 335 4.23 -14.31 35.21
CA TYR A 335 5.32 -13.63 34.49
C TYR A 335 6.12 -12.72 35.43
N ASN A 336 5.44 -11.88 36.23
CA ASN A 336 6.10 -10.98 37.17
C ASN A 336 6.79 -11.75 38.31
N LEU A 337 6.17 -12.82 38.82
CA LEU A 337 6.74 -13.69 39.84
C LEU A 337 8.08 -14.29 39.39
N LEU A 338 8.11 -14.99 38.26
CA LEU A 338 9.33 -15.61 37.74
C LEU A 338 10.39 -14.57 37.39
N SER A 339 9.98 -13.41 36.86
CA SER A 339 10.90 -12.32 36.52
C SER A 339 11.52 -11.66 37.75
N ASP A 340 10.76 -11.47 38.83
CA ASP A 340 11.24 -10.83 40.06
C ASP A 340 12.16 -11.78 40.88
N MET A 341 12.05 -13.09 40.65
CA MET A 341 12.95 -14.12 41.18
C MET A 341 14.19 -14.37 40.30
N ASP A 342 14.37 -13.59 39.22
CA ASP A 342 15.46 -13.72 38.24
C ASP A 342 15.58 -15.12 37.59
N ILE A 343 14.44 -15.80 37.43
CA ILE A 343 14.38 -17.12 36.79
C ILE A 343 14.34 -16.91 35.27
N LYS A 344 15.21 -17.61 34.53
CA LYS A 344 15.16 -17.62 33.07
C LYS A 344 14.03 -18.56 32.61
N PHE A 345 12.98 -18.00 32.03
CA PHE A 345 11.84 -18.76 31.54
C PHE A 345 11.47 -18.41 30.10
N GLN A 346 10.73 -19.30 29.44
CA GLN A 346 10.05 -19.10 28.17
C GLN A 346 8.55 -19.13 28.41
N ASP A 347 7.80 -18.27 27.74
CA ASP A 347 6.36 -18.13 27.94
C ASP A 347 5.62 -18.26 26.61
N GLU A 348 4.40 -18.82 26.64
CA GLU A 348 3.64 -19.21 25.44
C GLU A 348 4.49 -20.14 24.52
N LEU A 349 5.22 -21.07 25.14
CA LEU A 349 6.17 -21.95 24.46
C LEU A 349 5.44 -23.13 23.82
N SER A 350 5.86 -23.49 22.61
CA SER A 350 5.28 -24.60 21.89
C SER A 350 6.38 -25.44 21.25
N PHE A 351 6.59 -26.63 21.81
CA PHE A 351 7.61 -27.56 21.37
C PHE A 351 7.27 -28.23 20.03
N GLU A 352 8.29 -28.72 19.34
CA GLU A 352 8.10 -29.44 18.07
C GLU A 352 7.40 -30.78 18.25
N TRP A 353 7.68 -31.48 19.35
CA TRP A 353 7.07 -32.75 19.75
C TRP A 353 5.62 -32.59 20.23
N CYS A 354 5.20 -31.39 20.64
CA CYS A 354 3.83 -31.15 21.11
C CYS A 354 2.87 -30.86 19.94
N ARG A 355 2.78 -31.81 19.00
CA ARG A 355 1.89 -31.77 17.83
C ARG A 355 1.00 -33.01 17.83
N PHE A 356 -0.32 -32.82 17.74
CA PHE A 356 -1.28 -33.92 17.82
C PHE A 356 -2.51 -33.67 16.95
N LYS A 357 -3.22 -34.74 16.57
CA LYS A 357 -4.48 -34.65 15.83
C LYS A 357 -5.67 -34.76 16.79
N LEU A 358 -6.61 -33.83 16.69
CA LEU A 358 -7.85 -33.86 17.45
C LEU A 358 -9.02 -33.47 16.54
N ASN A 359 -10.05 -34.32 16.48
CA ASN A 359 -11.23 -34.14 15.62
C ASN A 359 -10.85 -33.88 14.14
N GLY A 360 -9.91 -34.66 13.60
CA GLY A 360 -9.44 -34.55 12.21
C GLY A 360 -8.55 -33.34 11.91
N LYS A 361 -8.27 -32.46 12.89
CA LYS A 361 -7.43 -31.26 12.72
C LYS A 361 -6.07 -31.45 13.40
N ASN A 362 -5.00 -31.06 12.71
CA ASN A 362 -3.67 -30.94 13.31
C ASN A 362 -3.66 -29.76 14.28
N ARG A 363 -3.24 -29.99 15.53
CA ARG A 363 -3.08 -28.99 16.57
C ARG A 363 -1.65 -28.99 17.10
N LYS A 364 -1.23 -27.84 17.62
CA LYS A 364 0.04 -27.66 18.32
C LYS A 364 -0.25 -27.22 19.75
N GLY A 365 0.29 -27.92 20.74
CA GLY A 365 0.14 -27.53 22.14
C GLY A 365 1.01 -26.33 22.47
N ILE A 366 0.44 -25.37 23.18
CA ILE A 366 1.13 -24.19 23.70
C ILE A 366 1.06 -24.28 25.22
N TYR A 367 2.20 -24.10 25.86
CA TYR A 367 2.35 -24.08 27.31
C TYR A 367 2.54 -22.65 27.81
N ASP A 368 1.93 -22.30 28.94
CA ASP A 368 1.97 -20.93 29.46
C ASP A 368 3.39 -20.50 29.86
N PHE A 369 4.10 -21.32 30.65
CA PHE A 369 5.47 -21.08 31.08
C PHE A 369 6.32 -22.35 31.09
N TYR A 370 7.58 -22.23 30.68
CA TYR A 370 8.61 -23.25 30.75
C TYR A 370 9.88 -22.67 31.37
N PHE A 371 10.48 -23.36 32.32
CA PHE A 371 11.78 -22.97 32.88
C PHE A 371 12.57 -24.20 33.34
N GLU A 372 13.88 -24.00 33.48
CA GLU A 372 14.81 -25.01 33.96
C GLU A 372 15.44 -24.53 35.26
N LEU A 373 15.45 -25.40 36.27
CA LEU A 373 16.03 -25.10 37.57
C LEU A 373 16.67 -26.37 38.14
N ASN A 374 17.93 -26.28 38.58
CA ASN A 374 18.69 -27.41 39.15
C ASN A 374 18.60 -28.68 38.28
N ASP A 375 18.88 -28.55 36.98
CA ASP A 375 18.83 -29.61 35.95
C ASP A 375 17.45 -30.26 35.72
N ASN A 376 16.40 -29.76 36.37
CA ASN A 376 15.02 -30.21 36.17
C ASN A 376 14.26 -29.25 35.27
N LYS A 377 13.38 -29.81 34.44
CA LYS A 377 12.54 -29.07 33.48
C LYS A 377 11.11 -28.98 34.00
N TYR A 378 10.57 -27.76 34.03
CA TYR A 378 9.25 -27.49 34.56
C TYR A 378 8.38 -26.75 33.55
N ILE A 379 7.11 -27.13 33.52
CA ILE A 379 6.04 -26.42 32.82
C ILE A 379 5.02 -25.95 33.86
N VAL A 380 4.57 -24.71 33.74
CA VAL A 380 3.48 -24.17 34.56
C VAL A 380 2.33 -23.74 33.65
N GLU A 381 1.14 -24.26 33.91
CA GLU A 381 -0.11 -23.93 33.25
C GLU A 381 -1.02 -23.18 34.23
N MET A 382 -1.54 -22.03 33.81
CA MET A 382 -2.43 -21.20 34.62
C MET A 382 -3.87 -21.39 34.16
N ASP A 383 -4.50 -22.44 34.67
CA ASP A 383 -5.82 -22.90 34.21
C ASP A 383 -6.92 -21.90 34.61
N GLY A 384 -7.32 -21.07 33.64
CA GLY A 384 -8.35 -20.04 33.78
C GLY A 384 -9.76 -20.47 33.37
N TYR A 385 -10.65 -19.49 33.24
CA TYR A 385 -12.11 -19.68 33.02
C TYR A 385 -12.50 -20.71 31.95
N PHE A 386 -11.78 -20.77 30.83
CA PHE A 386 -12.08 -21.66 29.69
C PHE A 386 -11.67 -23.13 29.91
N HIS A 387 -11.03 -23.47 31.03
CA HIS A 387 -10.85 -24.88 31.44
C HIS A 387 -12.11 -25.41 32.14
N ALA A 388 -12.85 -24.55 32.84
CA ALA A 388 -14.10 -24.92 33.51
C ALA A 388 -15.35 -24.66 32.67
N ASN A 389 -15.28 -23.82 31.63
CA ASN A 389 -16.44 -23.40 30.82
C ASN A 389 -16.21 -23.55 29.32
N ASN A 390 -17.30 -23.76 28.58
CA ASN A 390 -17.26 -23.84 27.11
C ASN A 390 -16.82 -22.50 26.53
N ASN A 391 -15.93 -22.54 25.55
CA ASN A 391 -15.52 -21.35 24.82
C ASN A 391 -16.48 -21.13 23.64
N THR A 392 -17.42 -20.20 23.82
CA THR A 392 -18.42 -19.84 22.81
C THR A 392 -17.82 -19.11 21.60
N MET A 393 -16.65 -18.46 21.76
CA MET A 393 -16.02 -17.68 20.68
C MET A 393 -15.41 -18.56 19.58
N ASN A 394 -14.94 -19.76 19.93
CA ASN A 394 -14.33 -20.69 18.97
C ASN A 394 -15.03 -22.06 18.93
N GLY A 395 -16.16 -22.21 19.65
CA GLY A 395 -16.95 -23.43 19.74
C GLY A 395 -16.28 -24.58 20.49
N GLN A 396 -15.16 -24.35 21.21
CA GLN A 396 -14.45 -25.40 21.93
C GLN A 396 -15.17 -25.76 23.24
N THR A 397 -15.51 -27.04 23.38
CA THR A 397 -16.16 -27.57 24.58
C THR A 397 -15.16 -27.85 25.69
N THR A 398 -15.62 -27.85 26.95
CA THR A 398 -14.81 -28.23 28.14
C THR A 398 -14.19 -29.62 27.99
N LYS A 399 -14.97 -30.59 27.51
CA LYS A 399 -14.49 -31.95 27.21
C LYS A 399 -13.35 -31.95 26.19
N THR A 400 -13.37 -31.04 25.22
CA THR A 400 -12.29 -30.90 24.23
C THR A 400 -11.05 -30.28 24.87
N SER A 401 -11.22 -29.25 25.71
CA SER A 401 -10.12 -28.65 26.48
C SER A 401 -9.44 -29.67 27.40
N GLN A 402 -10.21 -30.45 28.17
CA GLN A 402 -9.70 -31.52 29.04
C GLN A 402 -8.92 -32.59 28.27
N LYS A 403 -9.38 -32.98 27.06
CA LYS A 403 -8.63 -33.90 26.20
C LYS A 403 -7.31 -33.30 25.72
N ILE A 404 -7.30 -32.01 25.40
CA ILE A 404 -6.07 -31.29 25.00
C ILE A 404 -5.09 -31.26 26.17
N ASP A 405 -5.57 -30.94 27.36
CA ASP A 405 -4.78 -30.90 28.59
C ASP A 405 -4.16 -32.27 28.90
N PHE A 406 -4.95 -33.34 28.83
CA PHE A 406 -4.45 -34.71 29.00
C PHE A 406 -3.35 -35.08 28.00
N ILE A 407 -3.54 -34.74 26.71
CA ILE A 407 -2.52 -35.02 25.67
C ILE A 407 -1.25 -34.20 25.92
N LYS A 408 -1.39 -32.92 26.30
CA LYS A 408 -0.26 -32.05 26.64
C LYS A 408 0.55 -32.63 27.80
N ASP A 409 -0.12 -32.97 28.90
CA ASP A 409 0.51 -33.45 30.12
C ASP A 409 1.26 -34.77 29.86
N LYS A 410 0.62 -35.73 29.18
CA LYS A 410 1.25 -36.99 28.78
C LYS A 410 2.49 -36.78 27.91
N LEU A 411 2.40 -35.90 26.91
CA LEU A 411 3.54 -35.62 26.02
C LEU A 411 4.69 -34.94 26.78
N ALA A 412 4.40 -34.08 27.76
CA ALA A 412 5.42 -33.46 28.58
C ALA A 412 6.13 -34.49 29.50
N GLU A 413 5.37 -35.41 30.10
CA GLU A 413 5.90 -36.51 30.91
C GLU A 413 6.81 -37.45 30.10
N GLU A 414 6.41 -37.83 28.89
CA GLU A 414 7.22 -38.65 27.97
C GLU A 414 8.59 -38.00 27.65
N HIS A 415 8.69 -36.68 27.75
CA HIS A 415 9.93 -35.92 27.53
C HIS A 415 10.66 -35.52 28.83
N GLY A 416 10.24 -36.09 29.97
CA GLY A 416 10.88 -35.85 31.27
C GLY A 416 10.66 -34.44 31.81
N ILE A 417 9.56 -33.78 31.46
CA ILE A 417 9.21 -32.43 31.91
C ILE A 417 8.07 -32.50 32.92
N LYS A 418 8.27 -31.94 34.11
CA LYS A 418 7.23 -31.91 35.15
C LYS A 418 6.24 -30.78 34.89
N VAL A 419 4.96 -31.13 34.71
CA VAL A 419 3.86 -30.16 34.53
C VAL A 419 3.24 -29.81 35.87
N ILE A 420 3.02 -28.52 36.13
CA ILE A 420 2.35 -28.00 37.32
C ILE A 420 1.16 -27.15 36.86
N ARG A 421 -0.05 -27.63 37.14
CA ARG A 421 -1.29 -26.91 36.84
C ARG A 421 -1.73 -26.11 38.05
N ILE A 422 -2.05 -24.83 37.84
CA ILE A 422 -2.55 -23.94 38.89
C ILE A 422 -3.98 -23.53 38.54
N GLU A 423 -4.93 -23.97 39.34
CA GLU A 423 -6.32 -23.55 39.20
C GLU A 423 -6.47 -22.05 39.50
N CYS A 424 -7.00 -21.28 38.56
CA CYS A 424 -7.07 -19.82 38.65
C CYS A 424 -8.51 -19.29 38.60
N ILE A 425 -9.48 -20.07 39.09
CA ILE A 425 -10.90 -19.72 39.07
C ILE A 425 -11.44 -19.61 40.50
N PRO A 426 -12.14 -18.51 40.86
CA PRO A 426 -12.15 -17.22 40.19
C PRO A 426 -10.76 -16.58 40.08
N SER A 427 -10.51 -15.81 39.02
CA SER A 427 -9.20 -15.17 38.77
C SER A 427 -8.98 -13.93 39.64
N THR A 428 -9.02 -14.08 40.96
CA THR A 428 -8.67 -13.04 41.93
C THR A 428 -7.26 -13.24 42.46
N THR A 429 -6.62 -12.17 42.92
CA THR A 429 -5.22 -12.23 43.40
C THR A 429 -5.07 -13.05 44.68
N GLU A 430 -6.11 -13.18 45.52
CA GLU A 430 -6.11 -14.04 46.71
C GLU A 430 -6.02 -15.51 46.33
N ILE A 431 -6.89 -15.93 45.41
CA ILE A 431 -7.04 -17.33 45.02
C ILE A 431 -5.79 -17.77 44.26
N ILE A 432 -5.34 -16.96 43.31
CA ILE A 432 -4.11 -17.23 42.56
C ILE A 432 -2.92 -17.35 43.51
N LYS A 433 -2.77 -16.43 44.49
CA LYS A 433 -1.70 -16.51 45.50
C LYS A 433 -1.80 -17.79 46.33
N LYS A 434 -2.98 -18.09 46.86
CA LYS A 434 -3.22 -19.29 47.67
C LYS A 434 -2.84 -20.54 46.89
N ASN A 435 -3.32 -20.67 45.66
CA ASN A 435 -3.11 -21.86 44.84
C ASN A 435 -1.65 -22.01 44.39
N ILE A 436 -0.93 -20.91 44.15
CA ILE A 436 0.53 -20.96 43.93
C ILE A 436 1.24 -21.49 45.18
N LEU A 437 0.91 -20.97 46.37
CA LEU A 437 1.55 -21.36 47.64
C LEU A 437 1.23 -22.80 48.06
N THR A 438 0.09 -23.35 47.66
CA THR A 438 -0.27 -24.75 47.93
C THR A 438 0.20 -25.71 46.84
N SER A 439 0.66 -25.22 45.69
CA SER A 439 1.11 -26.04 44.58
C SER A 439 2.53 -26.57 44.79
N ASP A 440 2.94 -27.50 43.93
CA ASP A 440 4.32 -27.99 43.88
C ASP A 440 5.35 -26.90 43.58
N LEU A 441 4.94 -25.73 43.04
CA LEU A 441 5.86 -24.60 42.86
C LEU A 441 6.42 -24.09 44.18
N TYR A 442 5.68 -24.16 45.28
CA TYR A 442 6.19 -23.73 46.59
C TYR A 442 7.38 -24.58 47.06
N LYS A 443 7.43 -25.85 46.64
CA LYS A 443 8.55 -26.76 46.95
C LYS A 443 9.77 -26.50 46.05
N ILE A 444 9.54 -25.94 44.86
CA ILE A 444 10.57 -25.71 43.84
C ILE A 444 11.18 -24.32 43.97
N LEU A 445 10.35 -23.32 44.29
CA LEU A 445 10.70 -21.91 44.35
C LEU A 445 10.60 -21.41 45.80
N ASP A 446 11.61 -20.66 46.24
CA ASP A 446 11.57 -20.00 47.56
C ASP A 446 10.65 -18.76 47.50
N LEU A 447 9.36 -19.00 47.64
CA LEU A 447 8.30 -17.98 47.56
C LEU A 447 8.23 -17.06 48.79
N THR A 448 9.01 -17.34 49.84
CA THR A 448 9.05 -16.51 51.06
C THR A 448 9.67 -15.13 50.80
N LYS A 449 10.58 -15.05 49.82
CA LYS A 449 11.29 -13.82 49.41
C LYS A 449 10.45 -12.92 48.50
N VAL A 450 9.25 -13.35 48.10
CA VAL A 450 8.44 -12.65 47.10
C VAL A 450 7.64 -11.52 47.73
N ASN A 451 7.84 -10.29 47.25
CA ASN A 451 6.95 -9.17 47.55
C ASN A 451 5.68 -9.24 46.70
N TRP A 452 4.65 -9.90 47.23
CA TRP A 452 3.36 -10.10 46.56
C TRP A 452 2.67 -8.79 46.18
N ASN A 453 2.75 -7.75 47.01
CA ASN A 453 2.13 -6.45 46.71
C ASN A 453 2.78 -5.81 45.47
N LYS A 454 4.11 -5.85 45.39
CA LYS A 454 4.85 -5.39 44.21
C LYS A 454 4.52 -6.21 42.96
N CYS A 455 4.44 -7.53 43.09
CA CYS A 455 4.05 -8.42 41.98
C CYS A 455 2.65 -8.09 41.45
N PHE A 456 1.67 -7.89 42.33
CA PHE A 456 0.31 -7.51 41.94
C PHE A 456 0.22 -6.11 41.35
N TYR A 457 1.00 -5.16 41.88
CA TYR A 457 1.11 -3.81 41.32
C TYR A 457 1.65 -3.83 39.89
N ASN A 458 2.71 -4.61 39.63
CA ASN A 458 3.28 -4.76 38.28
C ASN A 458 2.34 -5.50 37.32
N SER A 459 1.50 -6.38 37.85
CA SER A 459 0.48 -7.12 37.10
C SER A 459 -0.81 -6.32 36.87
N ALA A 460 -0.96 -5.16 37.51
CA ALA A 460 -2.09 -4.27 37.33
C ALA A 460 -2.04 -3.63 35.95
N SER A 461 -3.18 -3.57 35.27
CA SER A 461 -3.24 -2.90 33.97
C SER A 461 -3.15 -1.38 34.11
N PRO A 462 -2.70 -0.65 33.07
CA PRO A 462 -2.59 0.81 33.12
C PRO A 462 -3.92 1.48 33.48
N ILE A 463 -5.01 1.04 32.85
CA ILE A 463 -6.38 1.54 33.14
C ILE A 463 -6.76 1.40 34.61
N ILE A 464 -6.38 0.31 35.30
CA ILE A 464 -6.66 0.17 36.73
C ILE A 464 -5.94 1.26 37.52
N LYS A 465 -4.67 1.55 37.18
CA LYS A 465 -3.89 2.60 37.84
C LYS A 465 -4.49 3.97 37.61
N ASP A 466 -4.91 4.26 36.38
CA ASP A 466 -5.53 5.55 36.01
C ASP A 466 -6.88 5.73 36.70
N VAL A 467 -7.75 4.71 36.70
CA VAL A 467 -9.03 4.72 37.42
C VAL A 467 -8.84 4.95 38.92
N CYS A 468 -7.86 4.29 39.54
CA CYS A 468 -7.57 4.48 40.97
C CYS A 468 -7.04 5.90 41.26
N LYS A 469 -6.20 6.44 40.37
CA LYS A 469 -5.67 7.81 40.47
C LYS A 469 -6.80 8.83 40.38
N ASP A 470 -7.67 8.69 39.39
CA ASP A 470 -8.83 9.56 39.18
C ASP A 470 -9.81 9.49 40.35
N PHE A 471 -10.04 8.29 40.89
CA PHE A 471 -10.85 8.11 42.09
C PHE A 471 -10.25 8.82 43.31
N ASN A 472 -8.94 8.71 43.53
CA ASN A 472 -8.25 9.44 44.60
C ASN A 472 -8.31 10.96 44.41
N ASN A 473 -8.40 11.43 43.17
CA ASN A 473 -8.63 12.85 42.83
C ASN A 473 -10.10 13.29 43.04
N GLY A 474 -10.96 12.43 43.59
CA GLY A 474 -12.33 12.76 43.94
C GLY A 474 -13.34 12.59 42.79
N ILE A 475 -12.96 11.93 41.68
CA ILE A 475 -13.88 11.61 40.59
C ILE A 475 -14.83 10.49 41.04
N CYS A 476 -16.13 10.70 40.88
CA CYS A 476 -17.13 9.71 41.30
C CYS A 476 -17.25 8.55 40.30
N ILE A 477 -17.80 7.42 40.77
CA ILE A 477 -17.86 6.17 39.98
C ILE A 477 -18.61 6.36 38.66
N SER A 478 -19.72 7.13 38.66
CA SER A 478 -20.49 7.42 37.44
C SER A 478 -19.70 8.20 36.40
N ASP A 479 -18.79 9.08 36.84
CA ASP A 479 -17.93 9.86 35.95
C ASP A 479 -16.78 8.97 35.44
N LEU A 480 -16.28 8.03 36.25
CA LEU A 480 -15.32 7.00 35.82
C LEU A 480 -15.92 6.06 34.76
N GLU A 481 -17.15 5.60 34.92
CA GLU A 481 -17.85 4.77 33.93
C GLU A 481 -17.88 5.45 32.55
N ARG A 482 -18.16 6.76 32.53
CA ARG A 482 -18.20 7.57 31.31
C ARG A 482 -16.82 7.83 30.74
N ASN A 483 -15.86 8.21 31.56
CA ASN A 483 -14.50 8.56 31.13
C ASN A 483 -13.77 7.34 30.51
N TYR A 484 -13.98 6.15 31.08
CA TYR A 484 -13.30 4.93 30.65
C TYR A 484 -14.17 4.02 29.77
N ASN A 485 -15.43 4.40 29.53
CA ASN A 485 -16.42 3.61 28.80
C ASN A 485 -16.51 2.16 29.31
N LYS A 486 -16.72 2.02 30.62
CA LYS A 486 -16.85 0.74 31.33
C LYS A 486 -18.09 0.74 32.20
N ASP A 487 -18.67 -0.44 32.38
CA ASP A 487 -19.80 -0.63 33.30
C ASP A 487 -19.35 -0.50 34.77
N PHE A 488 -20.30 -0.14 35.61
CA PHE A 488 -20.16 -0.02 37.06
C PHE A 488 -19.45 -1.22 37.68
N GLY A 489 -19.86 -2.44 37.31
CA GLY A 489 -19.29 -3.67 37.87
C GLY A 489 -17.80 -3.83 37.55
N THR A 490 -17.39 -3.44 36.34
CA THR A 490 -15.98 -3.42 35.94
C THR A 490 -15.18 -2.34 36.69
N ILE A 491 -15.71 -1.11 36.80
CA ILE A 491 -15.05 -0.04 37.57
C ILE A 491 -14.90 -0.44 39.04
N GLN A 492 -15.96 -1.00 39.64
CA GLN A 492 -15.93 -1.50 41.00
C GLN A 492 -14.85 -2.58 41.18
N LYS A 493 -14.73 -3.54 40.25
CA LYS A 493 -13.66 -4.55 40.27
C LYS A 493 -12.26 -3.92 40.21
N PHE A 494 -12.08 -2.88 39.39
CA PHE A 494 -10.81 -2.15 39.30
C PHE A 494 -10.46 -1.46 40.61
N LEU A 495 -11.42 -0.79 41.24
CA LEU A 495 -11.23 -0.11 42.52
C LEU A 495 -11.00 -1.09 43.68
N LEU A 496 -11.71 -2.24 43.71
CA LEU A 496 -11.46 -3.30 44.70
C LEU A 496 -10.04 -3.87 44.55
N TYR A 497 -9.61 -4.12 43.31
CA TYR A 497 -8.25 -4.57 43.02
C TYR A 497 -7.23 -3.51 43.44
N GLY A 498 -7.47 -2.24 43.10
CA GLY A 498 -6.63 -1.10 43.48
C GLY A 498 -6.48 -0.94 44.98
N ASN A 499 -7.60 -1.04 45.72
CA ASN A 499 -7.62 -1.00 47.18
C ASN A 499 -6.73 -2.08 47.80
N LYS A 500 -6.79 -3.30 47.26
CA LYS A 500 -5.98 -4.41 47.74
C LYS A 500 -4.47 -4.16 47.58
N ILE A 501 -4.06 -3.56 46.46
CA ILE A 501 -2.64 -3.28 46.19
C ILE A 501 -2.18 -1.92 46.74
N GLY A 502 -3.04 -1.22 47.48
CA GLY A 502 -2.75 0.08 48.09
C GLY A 502 -2.73 1.26 47.12
N LEU A 503 -3.38 1.15 45.95
CA LEU A 503 -3.47 2.23 44.97
C LEU A 503 -4.56 3.26 45.27
N CYS A 504 -5.63 2.86 45.93
CA CYS A 504 -6.73 3.74 46.33
C CYS A 504 -7.34 3.22 47.64
N HIS A 505 -8.22 4.00 48.25
CA HIS A 505 -9.05 3.52 49.35
C HIS A 505 -10.49 3.37 48.85
N TYR A 506 -10.86 2.17 48.43
CA TYR A 506 -12.21 1.86 47.97
C TYR A 506 -12.84 0.77 48.84
N THR A 507 -14.01 1.07 49.38
CA THR A 507 -14.86 0.09 50.05
C THR A 507 -16.15 -0.07 49.24
N CYS A 508 -16.60 -1.32 49.06
CA CYS A 508 -17.95 -1.61 48.54
C CYS A 508 -19.03 -0.97 49.44
N ASP A 509 -18.67 -0.67 50.69
CA ASP A 509 -19.41 0.12 51.67
C ASP A 509 -19.07 1.62 51.63
N GLY A 510 -18.88 2.22 50.45
CA GLY A 510 -18.77 3.68 50.28
C GLY A 510 -19.93 4.46 50.94
N ASN A 511 -21.01 3.73 51.28
CA ASN A 511 -22.15 4.15 52.08
C ASN A 511 -22.08 3.70 53.57
N ARG A 512 -20.94 3.78 54.26
CA ARG A 512 -20.88 3.64 55.74
C ARG A 512 -20.07 4.71 56.47
N ARG A 513 -19.43 5.65 55.75
CA ARG A 513 -18.84 6.80 56.43
C ARG A 513 -19.96 7.66 56.98
N LYS A 514 -19.90 7.93 58.28
CA LYS A 514 -20.81 8.87 58.92
C LYS A 514 -20.66 10.22 58.25
N ILE A 515 -21.77 10.83 57.90
CA ILE A 515 -21.80 12.20 57.37
C ILE A 515 -22.72 13.04 58.24
N VAL A 516 -22.46 14.34 58.25
CA VAL A 516 -23.30 15.33 58.92
C VAL A 516 -23.76 16.35 57.89
N CYS A 517 -25.04 16.71 57.97
CA CYS A 517 -25.55 17.90 57.30
C CYS A 517 -25.31 19.09 58.24
N LEU A 518 -24.52 20.08 57.81
CA LEU A 518 -24.15 21.22 58.65
C LEU A 518 -25.32 22.18 58.90
N ASN A 519 -26.36 22.14 58.05
CA ASN A 519 -27.51 23.04 58.15
C ASN A 519 -28.48 22.68 59.29
N ASP A 520 -28.66 21.39 59.56
CA ASP A 520 -29.60 20.89 60.57
C ASP A 520 -28.92 19.94 61.58
N SER A 521 -27.59 19.85 61.53
CA SER A 521 -26.73 19.02 62.38
C SER A 521 -27.10 17.54 62.39
N LYS A 522 -27.85 17.05 61.39
CA LYS A 522 -28.26 15.65 61.33
C LYS A 522 -27.11 14.77 60.89
N ILE A 523 -26.84 13.76 61.71
CA ILE A 523 -25.80 12.76 61.45
C ILE A 523 -26.44 11.53 60.84
N PHE A 524 -25.92 11.12 59.69
CA PHE A 524 -26.32 9.90 59.01
C PHE A 524 -25.18 8.89 59.09
N GLN A 525 -25.53 7.62 59.27
CA GLN A 525 -24.55 6.53 59.22
C GLN A 525 -23.96 6.31 57.82
N SER A 526 -24.53 6.95 56.79
CA SER A 526 -24.09 6.83 55.41
C SER A 526 -24.62 7.90 54.47
N ILE A 527 -23.96 8.06 53.32
CA ILE A 527 -24.43 8.89 52.20
C ILE A 527 -25.78 8.39 51.68
N SER A 528 -25.99 7.08 51.51
CA SER A 528 -27.31 6.53 51.11
C SER A 528 -28.45 6.94 52.03
N LYS A 529 -28.23 6.93 53.35
CA LYS A 529 -29.28 7.30 54.31
C LYS A 529 -29.62 8.78 54.19
N ALA A 530 -28.63 9.65 54.01
CA ALA A 530 -28.88 11.07 53.77
C ALA A 530 -29.52 11.32 52.39
N SER A 531 -29.08 10.62 51.35
CA SER A 531 -29.62 10.72 49.99
C SER A 531 -31.12 10.42 49.97
N LYS A 532 -31.55 9.33 50.63
CA LYS A 532 -32.97 8.98 50.77
C LYS A 532 -33.74 10.00 51.61
N PHE A 533 -33.13 10.52 52.68
CA PHE A 533 -33.80 11.47 53.58
C PHE A 533 -34.05 12.83 52.90
N TYR A 534 -33.06 13.39 52.22
CA TYR A 534 -33.18 14.70 51.57
C TYR A 534 -33.63 14.63 50.11
N ASN A 535 -33.79 13.41 49.55
CA ASN A 535 -34.06 13.17 48.14
C ASN A 535 -33.03 13.82 47.20
N ILE A 536 -31.75 13.60 47.49
CA ILE A 536 -30.60 14.17 46.75
C ILE A 536 -29.74 13.02 46.21
N PRO A 537 -29.25 13.08 44.96
CA PRO A 537 -28.37 12.04 44.43
C PRO A 537 -27.12 11.80 45.31
N GLU A 538 -26.78 10.53 45.54
CA GLU A 538 -25.62 10.14 46.37
C GLU A 538 -24.31 10.78 45.86
N CYS A 539 -24.14 10.88 44.55
CA CYS A 539 -22.97 11.51 43.93
C CYS A 539 -22.84 13.00 44.25
N SER A 540 -23.95 13.73 44.39
CA SER A 540 -23.94 15.15 44.76
C SER A 540 -23.51 15.35 46.21
N ILE A 541 -24.01 14.50 47.12
CA ILE A 541 -23.60 14.50 48.54
C ILE A 541 -22.12 14.14 48.65
N GLN A 542 -21.64 13.15 47.91
CA GLN A 542 -20.24 12.75 47.90
C GLN A 542 -19.31 13.89 47.44
N LYS A 543 -19.67 14.59 46.35
CA LYS A 543 -18.94 15.76 45.83
C LYS A 543 -18.90 16.92 46.83
N CYS A 544 -19.99 17.13 47.57
CA CYS A 544 -20.07 18.12 48.63
C CYS A 544 -19.14 17.76 49.81
N CYS A 545 -19.11 16.49 50.23
CA CYS A 545 -18.22 16.02 51.30
C CYS A 545 -16.72 16.09 50.95
N SER A 546 -16.36 15.85 49.68
CA SER A 546 -14.96 15.78 49.21
C SER A 546 -14.31 17.14 48.87
N GLN A 547 -15.04 18.25 49.03
CA GLN A 547 -14.53 19.62 48.86
C GLN A 547 -13.88 19.94 47.49
N ASN A 548 -14.52 19.55 46.39
CA ASN A 548 -14.13 20.09 45.09
C ASN A 548 -14.52 21.58 45.02
N LYS A 549 -13.60 22.47 44.59
CA LYS A 549 -13.76 23.94 44.65
C LYS A 549 -15.06 24.49 44.01
N GLU A 550 -15.73 23.70 43.17
CA GLU A 550 -16.94 24.07 42.44
C GLU A 550 -18.25 23.57 43.08
N ASN A 551 -18.23 22.62 44.03
CA ASN A 551 -19.43 21.95 44.53
C ASN A 551 -19.58 22.08 46.06
N VAL A 552 -19.87 23.30 46.52
CA VAL A 552 -19.94 23.66 47.95
C VAL A 552 -21.21 23.16 48.65
N TYR A 553 -22.20 22.65 47.90
CA TYR A 553 -23.49 22.17 48.42
C TYR A 553 -24.05 21.00 47.61
N ALA A 554 -24.99 20.26 48.17
CA ALA A 554 -25.76 19.22 47.49
C ALA A 554 -27.25 19.40 47.75
N GLY A 555 -28.07 19.59 46.72
CA GLY A 555 -29.53 19.77 46.87
C GLY A 555 -29.96 21.09 47.54
N ARG A 556 -31.27 21.23 47.80
CA ARG A 556 -31.88 22.44 48.38
C ARG A 556 -33.19 22.16 49.13
N LYS A 557 -33.47 22.96 50.17
CA LYS A 557 -34.79 23.09 50.82
C LYS A 557 -35.39 24.46 50.47
N LEU A 558 -36.70 24.54 50.26
CA LEU A 558 -37.40 25.83 50.18
C LEU A 558 -37.90 26.21 51.58
N GLU A 559 -37.53 27.40 52.06
CA GLU A 559 -38.00 27.96 53.31
C GLU A 559 -38.39 29.42 53.05
N ASN A 560 -39.68 29.77 53.22
CA ASN A 560 -40.25 31.08 52.87
C ASN A 560 -39.88 31.55 51.44
N ASP A 561 -40.13 30.69 50.43
CA ASP A 561 -39.73 30.88 49.02
C ASP A 561 -38.22 31.04 48.77
N TYR A 562 -37.39 30.77 49.78
CA TYR A 562 -35.94 30.87 49.68
C TYR A 562 -35.26 29.50 49.64
N PRO A 563 -34.43 29.21 48.62
CA PRO A 563 -33.75 27.92 48.49
C PRO A 563 -32.46 27.86 49.32
N ILE A 564 -32.51 27.16 50.46
CA ILE A 564 -31.38 26.91 51.36
C ILE A 564 -30.56 25.70 50.85
N PRO A 565 -29.25 25.85 50.58
CA PRO A 565 -28.39 24.75 50.15
C PRO A 565 -28.04 23.82 51.31
N TYR A 566 -28.10 22.49 51.10
CA TYR A 566 -27.57 21.56 52.10
C TYR A 566 -26.06 21.35 51.92
N ILE A 567 -25.34 21.35 53.03
CA ILE A 567 -23.89 21.21 53.06
C ILE A 567 -23.56 19.98 53.87
N PHE A 568 -22.84 19.05 53.24
CA PHE A 568 -22.50 17.76 53.84
C PHE A 568 -21.00 17.67 54.11
N LYS A 569 -20.66 17.09 55.25
CA LYS A 569 -19.28 16.80 55.65
C LYS A 569 -19.15 15.37 56.17
N TYR A 570 -17.99 14.77 55.98
CA TYR A 570 -17.66 13.53 56.69
C TYR A 570 -17.57 13.82 58.19
N TYR A 571 -18.13 12.94 59.01
CA TYR A 571 -18.21 13.14 60.46
C TYR A 571 -16.83 13.28 61.11
N GLU A 572 -15.84 12.55 60.60
CA GLU A 572 -14.43 12.65 61.04
C GLU A 572 -13.80 14.02 60.77
N ASP A 573 -14.24 14.71 59.70
CA ASP A 573 -13.80 16.07 59.40
C ASP A 573 -14.55 17.06 60.29
N TYR A 574 -15.87 16.87 60.47
CA TYR A 574 -16.70 17.69 61.33
C TYR A 574 -16.20 17.73 62.77
N THR A 575 -15.77 16.58 63.33
CA THR A 575 -15.22 16.51 64.69
C THR A 575 -13.91 17.29 64.88
N LYS A 576 -13.26 17.68 63.79
CA LYS A 576 -12.00 18.45 63.80
C LYS A 576 -12.22 19.94 63.53
N MET A 577 -13.45 20.35 63.21
CA MET A 577 -13.79 21.73 62.89
C MET A 577 -14.31 22.45 64.13
N SER A 578 -13.93 23.72 64.29
CA SER A 578 -14.52 24.62 65.26
C SER A 578 -15.89 25.14 64.79
N ASP A 579 -16.74 25.56 65.74
CA ASP A 579 -18.04 26.16 65.44
C ASP A 579 -17.90 27.39 64.51
N LEU A 580 -16.81 28.15 64.67
CA LEU A 580 -16.50 29.31 63.83
C LEU A 580 -16.21 28.90 62.38
N GLU A 581 -15.48 27.81 62.17
CA GLU A 581 -15.20 27.26 60.83
C GLU A 581 -16.47 26.70 60.19
N ILE A 582 -17.31 26.00 60.95
CA ILE A 582 -18.60 25.48 60.45
C ILE A 582 -19.49 26.64 59.96
N LEU A 583 -19.59 27.71 60.74
CA LEU A 583 -20.34 28.92 60.35
C LEU A 583 -19.76 29.59 59.12
N GLN A 584 -18.43 29.71 59.01
CA GLN A 584 -17.77 30.24 57.81
C GLN A 584 -18.06 29.39 56.57
N TYR A 585 -18.11 28.06 56.69
CA TYR A 585 -18.47 27.16 55.59
C TYR A 585 -19.93 27.34 55.14
N ILE A 586 -20.86 27.45 56.08
CA ILE A 586 -22.29 27.70 55.79
C ILE A 586 -22.44 29.07 55.11
N GLN A 587 -21.77 30.09 55.63
CA GLN A 587 -21.77 31.43 55.06
C GLN A 587 -21.16 31.45 53.65
N LYS A 588 -20.04 30.77 53.42
CA LYS A 588 -19.39 30.68 52.10
C LYS A 588 -20.27 30.00 51.06
N ALA A 589 -20.89 28.87 51.39
CA ALA A 589 -21.79 28.16 50.47
C ALA A 589 -23.06 28.98 50.15
N THR A 590 -23.53 29.78 51.11
CA THR A 590 -24.62 30.73 50.92
C THR A 590 -24.16 31.93 50.07
N PHE A 591 -22.95 32.45 50.28
CA PHE A 591 -22.36 33.58 49.57
C PHE A 591 -22.06 33.28 48.09
N GLU A 592 -21.43 32.14 47.78
CA GLU A 592 -21.14 31.69 46.41
C GLU A 592 -22.42 31.60 45.55
N ARG A 593 -23.56 31.28 46.18
CA ARG A 593 -24.87 31.23 45.51
C ARG A 593 -25.51 32.60 45.30
N HIS A 594 -25.34 33.53 46.25
CA HIS A 594 -26.01 34.83 46.25
C HIS A 594 -25.12 36.00 45.83
N LYS A 595 -23.93 35.73 45.28
CA LYS A 595 -22.92 36.70 44.83
C LYS A 595 -23.47 37.89 44.04
N ASN A 596 -24.61 37.75 43.36
CA ASN A 596 -25.26 38.82 42.58
C ASN A 596 -26.36 39.62 43.29
N ASN A 597 -26.77 39.24 44.51
CA ASN A 597 -27.92 39.81 45.24
C ASN A 597 -27.56 40.49 46.58
N ILE A 598 -26.29 40.46 46.99
CA ILE A 598 -25.81 41.05 48.25
C ILE A 598 -25.75 42.57 48.13
N VAL A 599 -26.24 43.26 49.16
CA VAL A 599 -26.23 44.72 49.25
C VAL A 599 -25.54 45.18 50.51
N ILE A 600 -24.83 46.31 50.42
CA ILE A 600 -24.16 46.94 51.55
C ILE A 600 -24.77 48.31 51.78
N CYS A 601 -25.05 48.62 53.05
CA CYS A 601 -25.32 49.98 53.46
C CYS A 601 -23.98 50.71 53.64
N THR A 602 -23.63 51.59 52.70
CA THR A 602 -22.40 52.40 52.77
C THR A 602 -22.40 53.44 53.89
N THR A 603 -23.57 53.80 54.44
CA THR A 603 -23.65 54.73 55.58
C THR A 603 -23.16 54.06 56.87
N THR A 604 -23.45 52.78 57.06
CA THR A 604 -23.16 52.04 58.30
C THR A 604 -22.14 50.92 58.11
N ASN A 605 -21.67 50.70 56.88
CA ASN A 605 -20.86 49.55 56.44
C ASN A 605 -21.43 48.18 56.82
N THR A 606 -22.75 48.08 56.99
CA THR A 606 -23.43 46.81 57.29
C THR A 606 -23.82 46.10 56.00
N ILE A 607 -23.46 44.81 55.91
CA ILE A 607 -23.69 43.96 54.74
C ILE A 607 -24.94 43.13 54.97
N PHE A 608 -25.81 43.06 53.97
CA PHE A 608 -27.03 42.28 54.01
C PHE A 608 -27.01 41.20 52.93
N PRO A 609 -27.47 39.98 53.27
CA PRO A 609 -27.40 38.83 52.36
C PRO A 609 -28.29 38.99 51.12
N ASN A 610 -29.34 39.80 51.20
CA ASN A 610 -30.16 40.22 50.06
C ASN A 610 -30.95 41.51 50.37
N THR A 611 -31.61 42.06 49.35
CA THR A 611 -32.41 43.30 49.43
C THR A 611 -33.67 43.17 50.29
N ILE A 612 -34.15 41.96 50.58
CA ILE A 612 -35.36 41.72 51.38
C ILE A 612 -35.05 41.94 52.86
N TYR A 613 -33.98 41.32 53.38
CA TYR A 613 -33.51 41.56 54.75
C TYR A 613 -33.10 43.02 54.95
N ALA A 614 -32.44 43.62 53.97
CA ALA A 614 -32.11 45.04 54.00
C ALA A 614 -33.39 45.90 54.08
N LYS A 615 -34.43 45.57 53.30
CA LYS A 615 -35.72 46.28 53.29
C LYS A 615 -36.44 46.19 54.63
N GLU A 616 -36.55 45.00 55.20
CA GLU A 616 -37.16 44.78 56.52
C GLU A 616 -36.42 45.54 57.62
N TRP A 617 -35.08 45.52 57.57
CA TRP A 617 -34.26 46.22 58.54
C TRP A 617 -34.37 47.73 58.44
N CYS A 618 -34.34 48.33 57.24
CA CYS A 618 -34.37 49.79 57.09
C CYS A 618 -35.77 50.41 56.87
N GLY A 619 -36.82 49.58 56.79
CA GLY A 619 -38.18 50.01 56.51
C GLY A 619 -38.38 50.63 55.11
N SER A 620 -37.56 50.28 54.12
CA SER A 620 -37.70 50.82 52.76
C SER A 620 -38.97 50.31 52.07
N SER A 621 -39.59 51.11 51.19
CA SER A 621 -40.82 50.73 50.49
C SER A 621 -40.54 49.80 49.28
N ILE A 622 -39.42 50.00 48.59
CA ILE A 622 -39.10 49.34 47.31
C ILE A 622 -37.69 48.73 47.39
N THR A 623 -37.58 47.41 47.18
CA THR A 623 -36.31 46.67 47.21
C THR A 623 -35.33 47.12 46.12
N GLY A 624 -35.83 47.59 44.97
CA GLY A 624 -35.07 48.18 43.86
C GLY A 624 -34.14 49.33 44.25
N ASN A 625 -34.51 50.09 45.28
CA ASN A 625 -33.79 51.28 45.72
C ASN A 625 -32.59 50.95 46.62
N LEU A 626 -32.46 49.68 47.07
CA LEU A 626 -31.42 49.23 47.99
C LEU A 626 -30.16 48.69 47.28
N TYR A 627 -30.06 48.88 45.97
CA TYR A 627 -28.88 48.43 45.20
C TYR A 627 -28.54 49.27 43.97
N ASN A 628 -29.37 50.27 43.62
CA ASN A 628 -29.15 51.12 42.46
C ASN A 628 -29.13 52.60 42.90
N PRO A 629 -27.93 53.17 43.14
CA PRO A 629 -27.78 54.56 43.59
C PRO A 629 -28.29 55.59 42.59
N SER A 630 -28.37 55.22 41.31
CA SER A 630 -28.84 56.09 40.22
C SER A 630 -30.34 56.36 40.28
N LEU A 631 -31.10 55.50 40.97
CA LEU A 631 -32.56 55.65 41.12
C LEU A 631 -32.91 56.54 42.31
N VAL A 632 -32.20 56.38 43.43
CA VAL A 632 -32.43 57.18 44.65
C VAL A 632 -31.13 57.31 45.44
N SER A 633 -30.84 58.53 45.91
CA SER A 633 -29.62 58.83 46.67
C SER A 633 -29.63 58.26 48.10
N TYR A 634 -30.80 57.95 48.66
CA TYR A 634 -30.98 57.31 49.97
C TYR A 634 -32.25 56.45 49.96
N SER A 635 -32.27 55.35 50.72
CA SER A 635 -33.44 54.48 50.85
C SER A 635 -33.54 53.87 52.24
N GLY A 636 -34.70 53.98 52.89
CA GLY A 636 -34.88 53.54 54.28
C GLY A 636 -34.16 54.42 55.32
N LYS A 637 -34.41 54.12 56.60
CA LYS A 637 -33.79 54.80 57.74
C LYS A 637 -33.23 53.79 58.74
N HIS A 638 -32.19 54.18 59.46
CA HIS A 638 -31.65 53.35 60.53
C HIS A 638 -32.71 53.16 61.64
N PRO A 639 -32.98 51.93 62.11
CA PRO A 639 -34.04 51.65 63.10
C PRO A 639 -33.91 52.42 64.41
N ILE A 640 -32.65 52.68 64.82
CA ILE A 640 -32.32 53.33 66.10
C ILE A 640 -32.00 54.82 65.92
N THR A 641 -31.04 55.16 65.05
CA THR A 641 -30.58 56.55 64.86
C THR A 641 -31.43 57.38 63.90
N ASN A 642 -32.38 56.75 63.18
CA ASN A 642 -33.28 57.38 62.21
C ASN A 642 -32.56 58.10 61.03
N GLU A 643 -31.27 57.85 60.84
CA GLU A 643 -30.47 58.42 59.76
C GLU A 643 -30.82 57.81 58.40
N LYS A 644 -30.69 58.61 57.33
CA LYS A 644 -30.95 58.16 55.95
C LYS A 644 -29.80 57.26 55.47
N LEU A 645 -30.16 56.11 54.88
CA LEU A 645 -29.20 55.07 54.52
C LEU A 645 -28.90 55.05 53.01
N LYS A 646 -27.62 54.89 52.66
CA LYS A 646 -27.10 54.77 51.29
C LYS A 646 -26.72 53.34 50.98
N TRP A 647 -27.06 52.86 49.79
CA TRP A 647 -26.92 51.45 49.44
C TRP A 647 -26.17 51.23 48.13
N LEU A 648 -25.41 50.14 48.07
CA LEU A 648 -24.74 49.65 46.87
C LEU A 648 -24.85 48.13 46.77
N LYS A 649 -24.74 47.59 45.55
CA LYS A 649 -24.41 46.16 45.41
C LYS A 649 -23.02 45.93 45.95
N TYR A 650 -22.84 44.82 46.68
CA TYR A 650 -21.57 44.51 47.31
C TYR A 650 -20.43 44.34 46.29
N ASN A 651 -20.69 43.75 45.12
CA ASN A 651 -19.69 43.65 44.05
C ASN A 651 -19.29 45.01 43.48
N ASP A 652 -20.21 45.98 43.41
CA ASP A 652 -19.93 47.32 42.90
C ASP A 652 -19.17 48.15 43.95
N TYR A 653 -19.48 47.93 45.23
CA TYR A 653 -18.69 48.44 46.36
C TYR A 653 -17.24 47.93 46.31
N LEU A 654 -17.02 46.61 46.16
CA LEU A 654 -15.66 46.03 46.05
C LEU A 654 -14.87 46.57 44.85
N LYS A 655 -15.54 46.83 43.71
CA LYS A 655 -14.91 47.48 42.55
C LYS A 655 -14.55 48.93 42.86
N SER A 656 -15.41 49.66 43.56
CA SER A 656 -15.17 51.06 43.94
C SER A 656 -14.03 51.20 44.94
N THR A 657 -13.88 50.27 45.89
CA THR A 657 -12.79 50.28 46.89
C THR A 657 -11.46 49.82 46.30
N ALA A 658 -11.46 48.85 45.39
CA ALA A 658 -10.26 48.45 44.65
C ALA A 658 -9.71 49.55 43.72
N SER A 659 -10.56 50.51 43.31
CA SER A 659 -10.16 51.67 42.50
C SER A 659 -9.54 52.80 43.33
N SER A 660 -9.84 52.89 44.63
CA SER A 660 -9.32 53.91 45.54
C SER A 660 -7.99 53.55 46.21
N GLU A 661 -7.61 52.26 46.25
CA GLU A 661 -6.31 51.82 46.76
C GLU A 661 -5.17 51.97 45.73
N GLY A 662 -5.47 52.38 44.49
CA GLY A 662 -4.50 52.64 43.42
C GLY A 662 -3.96 54.08 43.35
N SER A 663 -4.28 54.93 44.31
CA SER A 663 -3.80 56.31 44.39
C SER A 663 -3.33 56.64 45.82
N PHE A 664 -2.27 55.97 46.26
CA PHE A 664 -1.36 56.43 47.31
C PHE A 664 0.06 55.94 47.02
#